data_AF-A0AAR2KC75-F1
#
_entry.id   AF-A0AAR2KC75-F1
#
_cell.length_a   1.000
_cell.length_b   1.000
_cell.length_c   1.000
_cell.angle_alpha   90.00
_cell.angle_beta   90.00
_cell.angle_gamma   90.00
#
_symmetry.space_group_name_H-M   'P 1'
#
loop_
_entity.id
_entity.type
_entity.pdbx_description
1 polymer ?
#
loop_
_entity_poly.entity_id
_entity_poly.type
_entity_poly.pdbx_seq_one_letter_code
_entity_poly.pdbx_strand_id
1 'polypeptide(L)'
;MSQWLELQQLDSKFLEQVDQLYDDTFPMAIRQYLSNWIESHDWDHVANVENESLATVRFHDLLTQLDHQHSRFAMEKDFLNQHNIRKIKRNLQTLFQDNPVSMAMIISKNLSEERKILTTAQSAQSDMMIEKQRELDSKVKEIKTKVQETEQNIKNLEDLQDEHDFKSKTLQSQEELNGTISREELSREKLYLKAMFMKLHDMRGVRELSQMSEVLNLVEQLEYELITVELCEWKRRQQMSCIGGLTNVCLDQLQNWFTAAGECLLQVRQQLKKLLELEQKYSYSHDPIALSRGTLEERALTLLKTLITNSMVVERQPCMPTQLQRPLVLKTGVLFTLKVRLLVKLQEFNHMVRVKVCCLHFRKFNILGTAMKVMNMEESIGMAAEFRHLVKEEKTDTPSFRFKLHSFTFEAELCWSGLVINFETTSLPIVVISNVSQLPCGWASIMWYNMLTSEPKNLSFFVSPPSVSWGQLSEVLSWQFSSITKRGLNSEQLSMLGHKLLGPKASNDPEAQVPWNKFCKGGSERNFTFWLWIEGILDLIKRHLQSLWDDGCIMGFVTKERTKALLSNKAPGTFLLRFSESNRDGAITFSWVEHTLNDEPQVRSVEPYTKKELSAVSLPDILRNYRVMAADNVPEDPLRFLLPDTPKDEAFQKYYSKPTDSKARSQFFFEPLLLIFECHS
;
A
#
# COMPACT_ATOMS: atom_id res chain seq x y z
N MET A 1 -3.88 8.29 28.13
CA MET A 1 -2.90 7.48 27.36
C MET A 1 -1.73 8.40 27.03
N SER A 2 -0.53 7.88 26.73
CA SER A 2 0.55 8.74 26.23
C SER A 2 0.19 9.27 24.84
N GLN A 3 0.58 10.51 24.52
CA GLN A 3 0.43 11.11 23.19
C GLN A 3 0.96 10.18 22.09
N TRP A 4 2.05 9.47 22.37
CA TRP A 4 2.62 8.48 21.44
C TRP A 4 1.68 7.33 21.10
N LEU A 5 0.91 6.85 22.06
CA LEU A 5 0.00 5.71 21.86
C LEU A 5 -1.20 6.15 21.01
N GLU A 6 -1.66 7.38 21.19
CA GLU A 6 -2.72 7.98 20.37
C GLU A 6 -2.28 8.14 18.91
N LEU A 7 -1.03 8.56 18.68
CA LEU A 7 -0.46 8.64 17.32
C LEU A 7 -0.40 7.29 16.62
N GLN A 8 -0.02 6.23 17.35
CA GLN A 8 0.08 4.88 16.81
C GLN A 8 -1.27 4.27 16.38
N GLN A 9 -2.38 4.88 16.78
CA GLN A 9 -3.72 4.47 16.40
C GLN A 9 -4.26 5.22 15.17
N LEU A 10 -3.50 6.17 14.63
CA LEU A 10 -3.91 6.94 13.46
C LEU A 10 -3.74 6.15 12.15
N ASP A 11 -4.43 6.60 11.11
CA ASP A 11 -4.30 6.03 9.76
C ASP A 11 -2.88 6.19 9.20
N SER A 12 -2.52 5.32 8.26
CA SER A 12 -1.17 5.27 7.67
C SER A 12 -0.69 6.61 7.09
N LYS A 13 -1.62 7.44 6.58
CA LYS A 13 -1.31 8.79 6.06
C LYS A 13 -0.78 9.73 7.14
N PHE A 14 -1.28 9.62 8.37
CA PHE A 14 -0.81 10.43 9.50
C PHE A 14 0.46 9.83 10.10
N LEU A 15 0.57 8.50 10.15
CA LEU A 15 1.80 7.83 10.56
C LEU A 15 2.99 8.17 9.64
N GLU A 16 2.76 8.34 8.34
CA GLU A 16 3.80 8.80 7.40
C GLU A 16 4.26 10.24 7.69
N GLN A 17 3.35 11.11 8.15
CA GLN A 17 3.75 12.45 8.63
C GLN A 17 4.55 12.38 9.92
N VAL A 18 4.19 11.47 10.83
CA VAL A 18 4.98 11.23 12.07
C VAL A 18 6.37 10.72 11.74
N ASP A 19 6.50 9.77 10.79
CA ASP A 19 7.79 9.23 10.36
C ASP A 19 8.72 10.33 9.82
N GLN A 20 8.19 11.30 9.07
CA GLN A 20 8.95 12.45 8.56
C GLN A 20 9.48 13.40 9.65
N LEU A 21 8.97 13.34 10.89
CA LEU A 21 9.45 14.18 12.00
C LEU A 21 10.74 13.63 12.64
N TYR A 22 11.03 12.35 12.45
CA TYR A 22 12.11 11.66 13.13
C TYR A 22 13.20 11.22 12.16
N ASP A 23 14.43 11.64 12.42
CA ASP A 23 15.60 11.32 11.59
C ASP A 23 16.79 10.86 12.48
N ASP A 24 17.97 10.73 11.88
CA ASP A 24 19.18 10.33 12.60
C ASP A 24 19.63 11.36 13.65
N THR A 25 19.14 12.61 13.61
CA THR A 25 19.47 13.64 14.60
C THR A 25 18.73 13.39 15.91
N PHE A 26 17.45 13.05 15.83
CA PHE A 26 16.66 12.61 16.99
C PHE A 26 15.84 11.36 16.64
N PRO A 27 16.42 10.15 16.83
CA PRO A 27 15.80 8.91 16.38
C PRO A 27 14.45 8.59 17.03
N MET A 28 13.49 8.12 16.23
CA MET A 28 12.15 7.68 16.69
C MET A 28 12.22 6.62 17.80
N ALA A 29 13.27 5.80 17.85
CA ALA A 29 13.47 4.83 18.92
C ALA A 29 13.52 5.48 20.32
N ILE A 30 14.08 6.69 20.44
CA ILE A 30 14.07 7.45 21.70
C ILE A 30 12.62 7.81 22.05
N ARG A 31 11.87 8.33 21.07
CA ARG A 31 10.45 8.68 21.23
C ARG A 31 9.61 7.48 21.65
N GLN A 32 9.84 6.31 21.05
CA GLN A 32 9.14 5.05 21.34
C GLN A 32 9.39 4.55 22.76
N TYR A 33 10.66 4.41 23.16
CA TYR A 33 11.00 3.74 24.42
C TYR A 33 10.94 4.68 25.63
N LEU A 34 11.05 5.99 25.41
CA LEU A 34 11.04 7.01 26.45
C LEU A 34 9.83 7.94 26.35
N SER A 35 8.76 7.54 25.66
CA SER A 35 7.57 8.35 25.40
C SER A 35 7.02 9.01 26.66
N ASN A 36 6.75 8.22 27.70
CA ASN A 36 6.23 8.71 28.98
C ASN A 36 7.17 9.72 29.66
N TRP A 37 8.48 9.47 29.60
CA TRP A 37 9.46 10.37 30.21
C TRP A 37 9.55 11.68 29.43
N ILE A 38 9.62 11.62 28.10
CA ILE A 38 9.64 12.81 27.24
C ILE A 38 8.38 13.64 27.48
N GLU A 39 7.20 13.02 27.44
CA GLU A 39 5.92 13.73 27.62
C GLU A 39 5.71 14.32 29.02
N SER A 40 6.46 13.85 30.04
CA SER A 40 6.37 14.37 31.41
C SER A 40 7.09 15.71 31.64
N HIS A 41 7.84 16.21 30.66
CA HIS A 41 8.62 17.44 30.78
C HIS A 41 8.07 18.57 29.89
N ASP A 42 8.17 19.80 30.40
CA ASP A 42 7.87 21.01 29.63
C ASP A 42 9.07 21.39 28.76
N TRP A 43 9.13 20.82 27.55
CA TRP A 43 10.22 21.08 26.61
C TRP A 43 10.22 22.49 26.03
N ASP A 44 9.08 23.19 26.03
CA ASP A 44 9.01 24.58 25.57
C ASP A 44 9.78 25.49 26.53
N HIS A 45 9.68 25.23 27.84
CA HIS A 45 10.48 25.92 28.85
C HIS A 45 11.98 25.54 28.80
N VAL A 46 12.30 24.28 28.54
CA VAL A 46 13.69 23.77 28.45
C VAL A 46 14.41 24.27 27.19
N ALA A 47 13.66 24.49 26.09
CA ALA A 47 14.19 24.97 24.82
C ALA A 47 14.56 26.46 24.82
N ASN A 48 14.21 27.21 25.87
CA ASN A 48 14.61 28.61 25.98
C ASN A 48 16.15 28.71 26.16
N VAL A 49 16.80 29.52 25.33
CA VAL A 49 18.25 29.77 25.35
C VAL A 49 18.71 30.33 26.71
N GLU A 50 17.84 31.04 27.42
CA GLU A 50 18.11 31.55 28.78
C GLU A 50 18.19 30.43 29.84
N ASN A 51 17.70 29.22 29.53
CA ASN A 51 17.61 28.07 30.43
C ASN A 51 18.62 26.95 30.08
N GLU A 52 19.81 27.31 29.59
CA GLU A 52 20.85 26.34 29.19
C GLU A 52 21.23 25.33 30.29
N SER A 53 21.24 25.77 31.56
CA SER A 53 21.50 24.90 32.70
C SER A 53 20.45 23.79 32.85
N LEU A 54 19.17 24.11 32.65
CA LEU A 54 18.08 23.15 32.69
C LEU A 54 18.13 22.20 31.48
N ALA A 55 18.45 22.72 30.28
CA ALA A 55 18.65 21.89 29.10
C ALA A 55 19.80 20.89 29.28
N THR A 56 20.89 21.32 29.92
CA THR A 56 22.03 20.47 30.26
C THR A 56 21.64 19.37 31.25
N VAL A 57 20.88 19.70 32.29
CA VAL A 57 20.36 18.69 33.25
C VAL A 57 19.48 17.68 32.53
N ARG A 58 18.53 18.14 31.70
CA ARG A 58 17.61 17.26 30.96
C ARG A 58 18.32 16.37 29.94
N PHE A 59 19.40 16.86 29.34
CA PHE A 59 20.23 16.05 28.46
C PHE A 59 20.88 14.88 29.21
N HIS A 60 21.47 15.14 30.38
CA HIS A 60 22.06 14.07 31.20
C HIS A 60 21.00 13.10 31.76
N ASP A 61 19.82 13.61 32.12
CA ASP A 61 18.68 12.77 32.51
C ASP A 61 18.28 11.83 31.35
N LEU A 62 18.19 12.35 30.12
CA LEU A 62 17.89 11.55 28.93
C LEU A 62 18.92 10.43 28.71
N LEU A 63 20.22 10.75 28.83
CA LEU A 63 21.28 9.75 28.71
C LEU A 63 21.16 8.65 29.79
N THR A 64 20.76 9.04 31.00
CA THR A 64 20.51 8.10 32.10
C THR A 64 19.30 7.21 31.82
N GLN A 65 18.22 7.77 31.27
CA GLN A 65 17.07 6.99 30.83
C GLN A 65 17.44 5.97 29.74
N LEU A 66 18.32 6.33 28.81
CA LEU A 66 18.83 5.39 27.80
C LEU A 66 19.67 4.26 28.42
N ASP A 67 20.42 4.52 29.49
CA ASP A 67 21.14 3.45 30.22
C ASP A 67 20.18 2.48 30.92
N HIS A 68 19.11 3.01 31.50
CA HIS A 68 18.05 2.17 32.08
C HIS A 68 17.39 1.30 31.01
N GLN A 69 17.08 1.85 29.83
CA GLN A 69 16.51 1.06 28.72
C GLN A 69 17.50 0.03 28.17
N HIS A 70 18.78 0.38 28.02
CA HIS A 70 19.82 -0.58 27.64
C HIS A 70 19.89 -1.76 28.63
N SER A 71 19.75 -1.48 29.93
CA SER A 71 19.74 -2.52 30.97
C SER A 71 18.50 -3.42 30.87
N ARG A 72 17.33 -2.86 30.54
CA ARG A 72 16.11 -3.65 30.27
C ARG A 72 16.28 -4.58 29.08
N PHE A 73 16.79 -4.09 27.95
CA PHE A 73 17.08 -4.93 26.79
C PHE A 73 18.13 -6.02 27.08
N ALA A 74 19.10 -5.72 27.94
CA ALA A 74 20.05 -6.74 28.40
C ALA A 74 19.38 -7.87 29.19
N MET A 75 18.40 -7.54 30.05
CA MET A 75 17.61 -8.52 30.80
C MET A 75 16.73 -9.37 29.89
N GLU A 76 16.12 -8.74 28.87
CA GLU A 76 15.27 -9.39 27.86
C GLU A 76 16.08 -10.19 26.82
N LYS A 77 17.41 -10.10 26.86
CA LYS A 77 18.34 -10.68 25.87
C LYS A 77 18.08 -10.17 24.44
N ASP A 78 17.54 -8.96 24.30
CA ASP A 78 17.33 -8.31 23.01
C ASP A 78 18.62 -7.62 22.55
N PHE A 79 19.47 -8.40 21.89
CA PHE A 79 20.77 -7.93 21.41
C PHE A 79 20.65 -6.78 20.39
N LEU A 80 19.61 -6.79 19.55
CA LEU A 80 19.42 -5.79 18.52
C LEU A 80 19.10 -4.43 19.14
N ASN A 81 18.11 -4.36 20.02
CA ASN A 81 17.73 -3.11 20.67
C ASN A 81 18.80 -2.63 21.66
N GLN A 82 19.53 -3.55 22.29
CA GLN A 82 20.73 -3.20 23.07
C GLN A 82 21.79 -2.50 22.21
N HIS A 83 22.10 -3.03 21.03
CA HIS A 83 23.04 -2.41 20.09
C HIS A 83 22.54 -1.03 19.62
N ASN A 84 21.26 -0.94 19.24
CA ASN A 84 20.65 0.29 18.74
C ASN A 84 20.66 1.41 19.78
N ILE A 85 20.21 1.16 21.02
CA ILE A 85 20.23 2.17 22.08
C ILE A 85 21.66 2.63 22.38
N ARG A 86 22.64 1.72 22.37
CA ARG A 86 24.05 2.10 22.58
C ARG A 86 24.56 3.02 21.47
N LYS A 87 24.19 2.77 20.21
CA LYS A 87 24.54 3.64 19.07
C LYS A 87 23.85 4.99 19.19
N ILE A 88 22.54 5.00 19.48
CA ILE A 88 21.74 6.22 19.65
C ILE A 88 22.34 7.10 20.75
N LYS A 89 22.65 6.53 21.93
CA LYS A 89 23.28 7.27 23.03
C LYS A 89 24.56 7.98 22.60
N ARG A 90 25.46 7.28 21.89
CA ARG A 90 26.72 7.86 21.39
C ARG A 90 26.49 8.98 20.37
N ASN A 91 25.51 8.82 19.49
CA ASN A 91 25.16 9.84 18.51
C ASN A 91 24.63 11.11 19.20
N LEU A 92 23.71 10.98 20.17
CA LEU A 92 23.21 12.11 20.94
C LEU A 92 24.32 12.85 21.69
N GLN A 93 25.26 12.11 22.30
CA GLN A 93 26.44 12.69 22.93
C GLN A 93 27.27 13.49 21.93
N THR A 94 27.51 12.96 20.74
CA THR A 94 28.31 13.65 19.73
C THR A 94 27.61 14.91 19.18
N LEU A 95 26.27 14.88 19.08
CA LEU A 95 25.49 15.96 18.46
C LEU A 95 25.12 17.10 19.42
N PHE A 96 24.80 16.78 20.67
CA PHE A 96 24.13 17.72 21.58
C PHE A 96 24.88 17.99 22.88
N GLN A 97 25.98 17.31 23.17
CA GLN A 97 26.74 17.53 24.41
C GLN A 97 27.24 18.98 24.54
N ASP A 98 27.62 19.60 23.42
CA ASP A 98 28.10 20.99 23.40
C ASP A 98 26.97 22.01 23.26
N ASN A 99 25.76 21.59 22.87
CA ASN A 99 24.58 22.46 22.76
C ASN A 99 23.27 21.72 23.10
N PRO A 100 22.99 21.48 24.40
CA PRO A 100 21.79 20.77 24.84
C PRO A 100 20.47 21.49 24.53
N VAL A 101 20.50 22.82 24.39
CA VAL A 101 19.31 23.62 24.06
C VAL A 101 18.79 23.26 22.67
N SER A 102 19.69 23.02 21.70
CA SER A 102 19.28 22.59 20.36
C SER A 102 18.50 21.27 20.36
N MET A 103 18.87 20.31 21.23
CA MET A 103 18.10 19.08 21.43
C MET A 103 16.71 19.38 21.98
N ALA A 104 16.60 20.24 23.00
CA ALA A 104 15.32 20.61 23.59
C ALA A 104 14.39 21.29 22.57
N MET A 105 14.93 22.14 21.68
CA MET A 105 14.18 22.72 20.57
C MET A 105 13.64 21.67 19.60
N ILE A 106 14.44 20.64 19.27
CA ILE A 106 13.99 19.54 18.40
C ILE A 106 12.84 18.77 19.06
N ILE A 107 12.98 18.42 20.35
CA ILE A 107 11.95 17.68 21.08
C ILE A 107 10.65 18.49 21.19
N SER A 108 10.74 19.77 21.57
CA SER A 108 9.59 20.69 21.64
C SER A 108 8.88 20.79 20.29
N LYS A 109 9.63 21.04 19.21
CA LYS A 109 9.09 21.12 17.84
C LYS A 109 8.37 19.83 17.45
N ASN A 110 9.00 18.66 17.65
CA ASN A 110 8.43 17.38 17.26
C ASN A 110 7.13 17.09 18.04
N LEU A 111 7.10 17.34 19.36
CA LEU A 111 5.89 17.18 20.17
C LEU A 111 4.76 18.13 19.75
N SER A 112 5.10 19.35 19.34
CA SER A 112 4.13 20.32 18.82
C SER A 112 3.54 19.89 17.48
N GLU A 113 4.37 19.42 16.54
CA GLU A 113 3.90 18.90 15.25
C GLU A 113 3.06 17.63 15.41
N GLU A 114 3.45 16.72 16.30
CA GLU A 114 2.63 15.55 16.66
C GLU A 114 1.21 15.94 17.12
N ARG A 115 1.08 16.98 17.95
CA ARG A 115 -0.24 17.48 18.39
C ARG A 115 -1.07 18.01 17.22
N LYS A 116 -0.44 18.71 16.26
CA LYS A 116 -1.12 19.17 15.04
C LYS A 116 -1.61 18.01 14.18
N ILE A 117 -0.81 16.95 14.06
CA ILE A 117 -1.20 15.73 13.34
C ILE A 117 -2.43 15.11 14.00
N LEU A 118 -2.43 14.95 15.33
CA LEU A 118 -3.58 14.42 16.08
C LEU A 118 -4.85 15.25 15.87
N THR A 119 -4.76 16.58 15.98
CA THR A 119 -5.92 17.48 15.76
C THR A 119 -6.46 17.36 14.33
N THR A 120 -5.56 17.23 13.34
CA THR A 120 -5.95 17.05 11.94
C THR A 120 -6.61 15.69 11.72
N ALA A 121 -6.10 14.62 12.33
CA ALA A 121 -6.65 13.28 12.21
C ALA A 121 -8.05 13.14 12.83
N GLN A 122 -8.27 13.76 13.99
CA GLN A 122 -9.59 13.80 14.65
C GLN A 122 -10.68 14.44 13.77
N SER A 123 -10.30 15.34 12.86
CA SER A 123 -11.23 15.96 11.91
C SER A 123 -11.48 15.13 10.63
N ALA A 124 -10.65 14.12 10.37
CA ALA A 124 -10.58 13.42 9.09
C ALA A 124 -10.92 11.92 9.15
N GLN A 125 -10.96 11.31 10.35
CA GLN A 125 -11.20 9.87 10.47
C GLN A 125 -12.63 9.49 10.08
N SER A 126 -12.70 8.64 9.06
CA SER A 126 -13.87 7.87 8.66
C SER A 126 -13.92 6.59 9.48
N ASP A 127 -14.77 6.56 10.51
CA ASP A 127 -15.01 5.43 11.43
C ASP A 127 -15.45 4.11 10.74
N MET A 128 -15.86 4.15 9.46
CA MET A 128 -16.56 3.03 8.82
C MET A 128 -15.69 1.81 8.50
N MET A 129 -14.42 1.99 8.11
CA MET A 129 -13.58 0.87 7.63
C MET A 129 -13.09 -0.02 8.78
N ILE A 130 -12.74 0.57 9.92
CA ILE A 130 -12.30 -0.16 11.11
C ILE A 130 -13.47 -0.94 11.72
N GLU A 131 -14.66 -0.34 11.75
CA GLU A 131 -15.85 -1.00 12.30
C GLU A 131 -16.26 -2.24 11.49
N LYS A 132 -16.23 -2.14 10.15
CA LYS A 132 -16.51 -3.26 9.25
C LYS A 132 -15.54 -4.44 9.45
N GLN A 133 -14.26 -4.15 9.65
CA GLN A 133 -13.26 -5.19 9.92
C GLN A 133 -13.53 -5.90 11.26
N ARG A 134 -13.89 -5.16 12.30
CA ARG A 134 -14.25 -5.73 13.61
C ARG A 134 -15.49 -6.61 13.54
N GLU A 135 -16.48 -6.22 12.73
CA GLU A 135 -17.69 -7.02 12.51
C GLU A 135 -17.34 -8.38 11.89
N LEU A 136 -16.51 -8.41 10.85
CA LEU A 136 -16.04 -9.64 10.22
C LEU A 136 -15.21 -10.52 11.16
N ASP A 137 -14.31 -9.92 11.93
CA ASP A 137 -13.54 -10.64 12.96
C ASP A 137 -14.48 -11.30 14.00
N SER A 138 -15.54 -10.59 14.41
CA SER A 138 -16.56 -11.13 15.31
C SER A 138 -17.33 -12.30 14.69
N LYS A 139 -17.77 -12.19 13.43
CA LYS A 139 -18.44 -13.28 12.70
C LYS A 139 -17.54 -14.52 12.59
N VAL A 140 -16.27 -14.33 12.23
CA VAL A 140 -15.29 -15.43 12.14
C VAL A 140 -15.11 -16.11 13.50
N LYS A 141 -15.02 -15.33 14.58
CA LYS A 141 -14.89 -15.85 15.95
C LYS A 141 -16.13 -16.62 16.40
N GLU A 142 -17.33 -16.12 16.09
CA GLU A 142 -18.59 -16.81 16.38
C GLU A 142 -18.63 -18.19 15.69
N ILE A 143 -18.33 -18.24 14.39
CA ILE A 143 -18.31 -19.49 13.62
C ILE A 143 -17.32 -20.48 14.24
N LYS A 144 -16.08 -20.04 14.54
CA LYS A 144 -15.07 -20.90 15.17
C LYS A 144 -15.56 -21.47 16.51
N THR A 145 -16.24 -20.66 17.31
CA THR A 145 -16.78 -21.08 18.61
C THR A 145 -17.86 -22.15 18.43
N LYS A 146 -18.82 -21.93 17.52
CA LYS A 146 -19.88 -22.91 17.24
C LYS A 146 -19.33 -24.24 16.71
N VAL A 147 -18.32 -24.19 15.84
CA VAL A 147 -17.67 -25.42 15.32
C VAL A 147 -16.98 -26.21 16.45
N GLN A 148 -16.29 -25.53 17.37
CA GLN A 148 -15.66 -26.15 18.54
C GLN A 148 -16.70 -26.75 19.50
N GLU A 149 -17.81 -26.06 19.73
CA GLU A 149 -18.93 -26.60 20.51
C GLU A 149 -19.50 -27.87 19.88
N THR A 150 -19.69 -27.89 18.56
CA THR A 150 -20.14 -29.09 17.83
C THR A 150 -19.14 -30.25 17.98
N GLU A 151 -17.84 -30.00 17.94
CA GLU A 151 -16.83 -31.04 18.17
C GLU A 151 -16.95 -31.66 19.57
N GLN A 152 -17.10 -30.81 20.60
CA GLN A 152 -17.30 -31.29 21.96
C GLN A 152 -18.61 -32.07 22.11
N ASN A 153 -19.68 -31.64 21.44
CA ASN A 153 -20.96 -32.34 21.43
C ASN A 153 -20.86 -33.73 20.79
N ILE A 154 -20.12 -33.87 19.69
CA ILE A 154 -19.89 -35.17 19.05
C ILE A 154 -19.10 -36.12 19.94
N LYS A 155 -18.13 -35.60 20.70
CA LYS A 155 -17.40 -36.41 21.68
C LYS A 155 -18.34 -36.91 22.79
N ASN A 156 -19.20 -36.04 23.32
CA ASN A 156 -20.20 -36.43 24.31
C ASN A 156 -21.21 -37.44 23.75
N LEU A 157 -21.55 -37.32 22.46
CA LEU A 157 -22.41 -38.27 21.75
C LEU A 157 -21.74 -39.64 21.61
N GLU A 158 -20.46 -39.68 21.25
CA GLU A 158 -19.68 -40.93 21.18
C GLU A 158 -19.65 -41.62 22.54
N ASP A 159 -19.32 -40.89 23.61
CA ASP A 159 -19.28 -41.43 24.98
C ASP A 159 -20.66 -41.99 25.41
N LEU A 160 -21.76 -41.27 25.13
CA LEU A 160 -23.11 -41.72 25.47
C LEU A 160 -23.52 -42.96 24.66
N GLN A 161 -23.10 -43.04 23.40
CA GLN A 161 -23.38 -44.17 22.53
C GLN A 161 -22.62 -45.42 22.98
N ASP A 162 -21.34 -45.27 23.32
CA ASP A 162 -20.52 -46.36 23.83
C ASP A 162 -21.06 -46.86 25.19
N GLU A 163 -21.52 -45.97 26.07
CA GLU A 163 -22.20 -46.34 27.33
C GLU A 163 -23.51 -47.11 27.06
N HIS A 164 -24.32 -46.64 26.10
CA HIS A 164 -25.56 -47.30 25.71
C HIS A 164 -25.30 -48.70 25.13
N ASP A 165 -24.32 -48.85 24.25
CA ASP A 165 -23.93 -50.13 23.66
C ASP A 165 -23.43 -51.11 24.74
N PHE A 166 -22.56 -50.64 25.65
CA PHE A 166 -22.08 -51.45 26.77
C PHE A 166 -23.22 -51.95 27.67
N LYS A 167 -24.14 -51.05 28.06
CA LYS A 167 -25.29 -51.41 28.90
C LYS A 167 -26.26 -52.35 28.18
N SER A 168 -26.50 -52.12 26.89
CA SER A 168 -27.39 -52.98 26.08
C SER A 168 -26.84 -54.41 25.98
N LYS A 169 -25.54 -54.57 25.67
CA LYS A 169 -24.86 -55.87 25.63
C LYS A 169 -24.83 -56.57 26.99
N THR A 170 -24.58 -55.80 28.06
CA THR A 170 -24.62 -56.33 29.43
C THR A 170 -26.01 -56.89 29.75
N LEU A 171 -27.07 -56.15 29.42
CA LEU A 171 -28.44 -56.61 29.65
C LEU A 171 -28.76 -57.89 28.86
N GLN A 172 -28.39 -57.95 27.58
CA GLN A 172 -28.58 -59.14 26.73
C GLN A 172 -27.88 -60.36 27.31
N SER A 173 -26.61 -60.21 27.73
CA SER A 173 -25.86 -61.32 28.34
C SER A 173 -26.50 -61.82 29.65
N GLN A 174 -27.08 -60.91 30.44
CA GLN A 174 -27.77 -61.26 31.69
C GLN A 174 -29.13 -61.93 31.45
N GLU A 175 -29.82 -61.57 30.36
CA GLU A 175 -31.04 -62.25 29.91
C GLU A 175 -30.74 -63.68 29.40
N GLU A 176 -29.60 -63.89 28.73
CA GLU A 176 -29.17 -65.20 28.20
C GLU A 176 -28.69 -66.18 29.29
N LEU A 177 -28.12 -65.68 30.39
CA LEU A 177 -27.53 -66.49 31.47
C LEU A 177 -28.52 -67.07 32.49
N ASN A 178 -29.84 -66.92 32.29
CA ASN A 178 -30.91 -67.51 33.11
C ASN A 178 -30.64 -67.58 34.64
N GLY A 179 -30.80 -66.43 35.31
CA GLY A 179 -31.24 -66.42 36.72
C GLY A 179 -30.34 -65.71 37.73
N THR A 180 -30.46 -64.38 37.82
CA THR A 180 -30.18 -63.64 39.08
C THR A 180 -30.86 -62.27 39.22
N ILE A 181 -31.55 -61.75 38.19
CA ILE A 181 -32.11 -60.38 38.20
C ILE A 181 -33.63 -60.44 38.42
N SER A 182 -34.14 -59.58 39.31
CA SER A 182 -35.58 -59.47 39.55
C SER A 182 -36.30 -58.85 38.34
N ARG A 183 -37.58 -59.22 38.14
CA ARG A 183 -38.40 -58.69 37.03
C ARG A 183 -38.55 -57.17 37.07
N GLU A 184 -38.49 -56.59 38.28
CA GLU A 184 -38.57 -55.15 38.54
C GLU A 184 -37.28 -54.44 38.14
N GLU A 185 -36.11 -54.99 38.47
CA GLU A 185 -34.80 -54.47 38.04
C GLU A 185 -34.65 -54.55 36.52
N LEU A 186 -35.07 -55.65 35.89
CA LEU A 186 -35.06 -55.78 34.44
C LEU A 186 -35.93 -54.71 33.76
N SER A 187 -37.13 -54.45 34.31
CA SER A 187 -38.02 -53.41 33.78
C SER A 187 -37.43 -52.01 33.96
N ARG A 188 -36.73 -51.76 35.08
CA ARG A 188 -36.08 -50.48 35.35
C ARG A 188 -34.94 -50.21 34.38
N GLU A 189 -34.10 -51.21 34.12
CA GLU A 189 -33.01 -51.13 33.15
C GLU A 189 -33.51 -50.93 31.71
N LYS A 190 -34.57 -51.64 31.30
CA LYS A 190 -35.20 -51.40 29.98
C LYS A 190 -35.74 -49.98 29.82
N LEU A 191 -36.31 -49.41 30.88
CA LEU A 191 -36.81 -48.05 30.87
C LEU A 191 -35.66 -47.02 30.80
N TYR A 192 -34.56 -47.31 31.49
CA TYR A 192 -33.34 -46.52 31.46
C TYR A 192 -32.67 -46.54 30.07
N LEU A 193 -32.53 -47.71 29.44
CA LEU A 193 -32.04 -47.82 28.06
C LEU A 193 -32.92 -47.06 27.07
N LYS A 194 -34.25 -47.11 27.24
CA LYS A 194 -35.18 -46.33 26.40
C LYS A 194 -34.97 -44.82 26.59
N ALA A 195 -34.71 -44.35 27.81
CA ALA A 195 -34.38 -42.95 28.07
C ALA A 195 -33.03 -42.55 27.45
N MET A 196 -32.00 -43.40 27.55
CA MET A 196 -30.72 -43.20 26.87
C MET A 196 -30.88 -43.12 25.34
N PHE A 197 -31.68 -44.01 24.75
CA PHE A 197 -32.00 -43.98 23.33
C PHE A 197 -32.67 -42.67 22.91
N MET A 198 -33.66 -42.19 23.67
CA MET A 198 -34.30 -40.91 23.37
C MET A 198 -33.30 -39.74 23.45
N LYS A 199 -32.39 -39.77 24.43
CA LYS A 199 -31.31 -38.78 24.56
C LYS A 199 -30.34 -38.85 23.38
N LEU A 200 -29.94 -40.05 22.96
CA LEU A 200 -29.11 -40.26 21.76
C LEU A 200 -29.80 -39.73 20.50
N HIS A 201 -31.10 -39.98 20.34
CA HIS A 201 -31.86 -39.48 19.19
C HIS A 201 -31.92 -37.95 19.14
N ASP A 202 -32.19 -37.30 20.28
CA ASP A 202 -32.20 -35.84 20.40
C ASP A 202 -30.80 -35.24 20.13
N MET A 203 -29.76 -35.84 20.72
CA MET A 203 -28.34 -35.55 20.46
C MET A 203 -27.82 -36.15 19.13
N ARG A 204 -28.68 -36.54 18.19
CA ARG A 204 -28.23 -36.80 16.81
C ARG A 204 -28.88 -35.81 15.87
N GLY A 205 -30.19 -35.59 16.03
CA GLY A 205 -30.97 -34.71 15.17
C GLY A 205 -30.91 -33.23 15.56
N VAL A 206 -31.36 -32.91 16.77
CA VAL A 206 -31.74 -31.55 17.15
C VAL A 206 -30.53 -30.72 17.55
N ARG A 207 -29.50 -31.32 18.16
CA ARG A 207 -28.32 -30.57 18.64
C ARG A 207 -27.19 -30.50 17.61
N GLU A 208 -26.87 -31.60 16.93
CA GLU A 208 -25.61 -31.74 16.19
C GLU A 208 -25.84 -31.39 14.71
N LEU A 209 -26.80 -32.07 14.06
CA LEU A 209 -27.11 -31.81 12.65
C LEU A 209 -27.71 -30.42 12.43
N SER A 210 -28.56 -29.96 13.35
CA SER A 210 -29.09 -28.59 13.32
C SER A 210 -28.00 -27.54 13.48
N GLN A 211 -27.09 -27.70 14.46
CA GLN A 211 -25.98 -26.77 14.70
C GLN A 211 -24.99 -26.77 13.53
N MET A 212 -24.68 -27.92 12.93
CA MET A 212 -23.88 -27.98 11.70
C MET A 212 -24.54 -27.23 10.54
N SER A 213 -25.85 -27.37 10.36
CA SER A 213 -26.58 -26.63 9.33
C SER A 213 -26.52 -25.12 9.57
N GLU A 214 -26.65 -24.67 10.82
CA GLU A 214 -26.51 -23.27 11.22
C GLU A 214 -25.11 -22.74 10.94
N VAL A 215 -24.06 -23.49 11.32
CA VAL A 215 -22.67 -23.15 11.01
C VAL A 215 -22.47 -22.99 9.50
N LEU A 216 -22.99 -23.91 8.69
CA LEU A 216 -22.88 -23.81 7.23
C LEU A 216 -23.60 -22.56 6.68
N ASN A 217 -24.74 -22.16 7.26
CA ASN A 217 -25.42 -20.91 6.87
C ASN A 217 -24.56 -19.68 7.19
N LEU A 218 -23.91 -19.65 8.35
CA LEU A 218 -23.05 -18.54 8.77
C LEU A 218 -21.78 -18.46 7.90
N VAL A 219 -21.18 -19.61 7.58
CA VAL A 219 -20.04 -19.67 6.66
C VAL A 219 -20.43 -19.20 5.26
N GLU A 220 -21.61 -19.58 4.76
CA GLU A 220 -22.12 -19.12 3.46
C GLU A 220 -22.29 -17.59 3.40
N GLN A 221 -22.81 -16.99 4.48
CA GLN A 221 -22.91 -15.53 4.60
C GLN A 221 -21.53 -14.86 4.64
N LEU A 222 -20.60 -15.41 5.42
CA LEU A 222 -19.23 -14.92 5.49
C LEU A 222 -18.52 -15.03 4.13
N GLU A 223 -18.65 -16.16 3.43
CA GLU A 223 -18.08 -16.36 2.10
C GLU A 223 -18.59 -15.31 1.11
N TYR A 224 -19.90 -15.04 1.11
CA TYR A 224 -20.50 -14.02 0.26
C TYR A 224 -19.87 -12.64 0.51
N GLU A 225 -19.77 -12.23 1.79
CA GLU A 225 -19.19 -10.94 2.18
C GLU A 225 -17.69 -10.85 1.81
N LEU A 226 -16.93 -11.90 2.10
CA LEU A 226 -15.50 -11.98 1.79
C LEU A 226 -15.22 -11.90 0.28
N ILE A 227 -15.99 -12.62 -0.53
CA ILE A 227 -15.75 -12.73 -1.98
C ILE A 227 -16.28 -11.49 -2.72
N THR A 228 -17.48 -11.03 -2.40
CA THR A 228 -18.15 -9.98 -3.18
C THR A 228 -17.76 -8.58 -2.75
N VAL A 229 -17.42 -8.38 -1.47
CA VAL A 229 -17.12 -7.07 -0.91
C VAL A 229 -15.63 -6.93 -0.62
N GLU A 230 -15.10 -7.66 0.37
CA GLU A 230 -13.74 -7.45 0.87
C GLU A 230 -12.66 -7.73 -0.17
N LEU A 231 -12.79 -8.84 -0.90
CA LEU A 231 -11.86 -9.20 -1.96
C LEU A 231 -11.92 -8.22 -3.14
N CYS A 232 -13.12 -7.72 -3.47
CA CYS A 232 -13.31 -6.72 -4.52
C CYS A 232 -12.67 -5.38 -4.14
N GLU A 233 -12.90 -4.92 -2.90
CA GLU A 233 -12.28 -3.71 -2.36
C GLU A 233 -10.76 -3.83 -2.31
N TRP A 234 -10.22 -4.98 -1.89
CA TRP A 234 -8.77 -5.21 -1.93
C TRP A 234 -8.23 -5.21 -3.36
N LYS A 235 -8.90 -5.85 -4.32
CA LYS A 235 -8.49 -5.81 -5.74
C LYS A 235 -8.46 -4.37 -6.25
N ARG A 236 -9.45 -3.54 -5.86
CA ARG A 236 -9.47 -2.11 -6.20
C ARG A 236 -8.33 -1.35 -5.53
N ARG A 237 -8.05 -1.58 -4.25
CA ARG A 237 -6.89 -0.99 -3.56
C ARG A 237 -5.57 -1.38 -4.21
N GLN A 238 -5.39 -2.65 -4.56
CA GLN A 238 -4.21 -3.13 -5.27
C GLN A 238 -4.05 -2.44 -6.63
N GLN A 239 -5.15 -2.28 -7.36
CA GLN A 239 -5.16 -1.58 -8.64
C GLN A 239 -4.71 -0.12 -8.50
N MET A 240 -5.23 0.61 -7.51
CA MET A 240 -4.83 1.99 -7.27
C MET A 240 -3.38 2.09 -6.77
N SER A 241 -2.94 1.17 -5.93
CA SER A 241 -1.55 1.08 -5.49
C SER A 241 -0.59 0.82 -6.66
N CYS A 242 -0.99 0.00 -7.64
CA CYS A 242 -0.19 -0.24 -8.85
C CYS A 242 0.07 1.02 -9.65
N ILE A 243 -0.76 2.07 -9.55
CA ILE A 243 -0.55 3.36 -10.23
C ILE A 243 -0.04 4.46 -9.28
N GLY A 244 0.44 4.10 -8.09
CA GLY A 244 1.09 5.01 -7.14
C GLY A 244 0.25 5.38 -5.91
N GLY A 245 -0.95 4.83 -5.76
CA GLY A 245 -1.78 5.06 -4.57
C GLY A 245 -1.14 4.57 -3.28
N LEU A 246 -1.34 5.31 -2.19
CA LEU A 246 -0.75 5.05 -0.87
C LEU A 246 -1.57 4.06 -0.01
N THR A 247 -2.38 3.21 -0.64
CA THR A 247 -3.26 2.27 0.06
C THR A 247 -2.50 1.04 0.54
N ASN A 248 -2.83 0.57 1.75
CA ASN A 248 -2.32 -0.72 2.23
C ASN A 248 -2.93 -1.85 1.37
N VAL A 249 -2.06 -2.71 0.83
CA VAL A 249 -2.41 -3.86 -0.02
C VAL A 249 -2.00 -5.19 0.60
N CYS A 250 -1.68 -5.21 1.90
CA CYS A 250 -1.38 -6.43 2.63
C CYS A 250 -2.57 -7.40 2.58
N LEU A 251 -2.25 -8.67 2.39
CA LEU A 251 -3.23 -9.75 2.26
C LEU A 251 -3.50 -10.48 3.59
N ASP A 252 -2.76 -10.19 4.66
CA ASP A 252 -2.74 -11.06 5.84
C ASP A 252 -4.11 -11.15 6.54
N GLN A 253 -4.84 -10.04 6.65
CA GLN A 253 -6.20 -10.05 7.23
C GLN A 253 -7.18 -10.87 6.38
N LEU A 254 -7.19 -10.65 5.06
CA LEU A 254 -7.99 -11.48 4.13
C LEU A 254 -7.58 -12.95 4.21
N GLN A 255 -6.28 -13.24 4.23
CA GLN A 255 -5.78 -14.60 4.35
C GLN A 255 -6.27 -15.25 5.64
N ASN A 256 -6.26 -14.52 6.77
CA ASN A 256 -6.75 -15.02 8.05
C ASN A 256 -8.24 -15.38 7.98
N TRP A 257 -9.08 -14.53 7.41
CA TRP A 257 -10.52 -14.81 7.27
C TRP A 257 -10.81 -15.98 6.31
N PHE A 258 -10.19 -15.98 5.13
CA PHE A 258 -10.33 -17.09 4.17
C PHE A 258 -9.81 -18.40 4.74
N THR A 259 -8.68 -18.39 5.45
CA THR A 259 -8.12 -19.58 6.10
C THR A 259 -9.02 -20.07 7.22
N ALA A 260 -9.53 -19.17 8.07
CA ALA A 260 -10.47 -19.51 9.14
C ALA A 260 -11.76 -20.16 8.60
N ALA A 261 -12.35 -19.61 7.54
CA ALA A 261 -13.52 -20.21 6.89
C ALA A 261 -13.20 -21.62 6.35
N GLY A 262 -12.04 -21.79 5.70
CA GLY A 262 -11.56 -23.07 5.21
C GLY A 262 -11.34 -24.11 6.32
N GLU A 263 -10.71 -23.70 7.43
CA GLU A 263 -10.50 -24.53 8.63
C GLU A 263 -11.84 -25.01 9.19
N CYS A 264 -12.80 -24.11 9.38
CA CYS A 264 -14.13 -24.43 9.87
C CYS A 264 -14.85 -25.44 8.96
N LEU A 265 -14.78 -25.26 7.64
CA LEU A 265 -15.38 -26.19 6.68
C LEU A 265 -14.72 -27.58 6.73
N LEU A 266 -13.39 -27.64 6.84
CA LEU A 266 -12.68 -28.91 7.00
C LEU A 266 -13.05 -29.61 8.31
N GLN A 267 -13.17 -28.85 9.40
CA GLN A 267 -13.56 -29.39 10.70
C GLN A 267 -15.00 -29.93 10.66
N VAL A 268 -15.96 -29.21 10.06
CA VAL A 268 -17.33 -29.72 9.85
C VAL A 268 -17.32 -31.01 9.02
N ARG A 269 -16.47 -31.12 7.98
CA ARG A 269 -16.33 -32.37 7.21
C ARG A 269 -15.76 -33.51 8.04
N GLN A 270 -14.80 -33.26 8.93
CA GLN A 270 -14.28 -34.28 9.85
C GLN A 270 -15.34 -34.73 10.85
N GLN A 271 -16.12 -33.79 11.38
CA GLN A 271 -17.24 -34.05 12.26
C GLN A 271 -18.32 -34.91 11.57
N LEU A 272 -18.67 -34.62 10.31
CA LEU A 272 -19.60 -35.44 9.53
C LEU A 272 -19.08 -36.86 9.26
N LYS A 273 -17.76 -37.03 9.05
CA LYS A 273 -17.14 -38.36 8.98
C LYS A 273 -17.24 -39.10 10.31
N LYS A 274 -17.05 -38.40 11.44
CA LYS A 274 -17.19 -39.00 12.76
C LYS A 274 -18.63 -39.46 13.04
N LEU A 275 -19.62 -38.66 12.63
CA LEU A 275 -21.03 -39.08 12.70
C LEU A 275 -21.31 -40.32 11.85
N LEU A 276 -20.68 -40.46 10.68
CA LEU A 276 -20.79 -41.68 9.86
C LEU A 276 -20.21 -42.92 10.60
N GLU A 277 -19.09 -42.79 11.30
CA GLU A 277 -18.55 -43.87 12.12
C GLU A 277 -19.53 -44.27 13.24
N LEU A 278 -20.17 -43.29 13.89
CA LEU A 278 -21.17 -43.54 14.92
C LEU A 278 -22.44 -44.18 14.38
N GLU A 279 -22.88 -43.80 13.18
CA GLU A 279 -23.98 -44.44 12.44
C GLU A 279 -23.64 -45.90 12.12
N GLN A 280 -22.42 -46.19 11.65
CA GLN A 280 -21.97 -47.56 11.36
C GLN A 280 -21.91 -48.45 12.60
N LYS A 281 -21.54 -47.88 13.75
CA LYS A 281 -21.56 -48.59 15.04
C LYS A 281 -23.00 -48.88 15.52
N TYR A 282 -23.92 -47.93 15.34
CA TYR A 282 -25.30 -48.03 15.81
C TYR A 282 -26.24 -47.14 14.99
N SER A 283 -27.26 -47.76 14.38
CA SER A 283 -28.31 -47.06 13.63
C SER A 283 -29.68 -47.72 13.84
N TYR A 284 -30.74 -47.01 13.45
CA TYR A 284 -32.13 -47.39 13.70
C TYR A 284 -33.08 -46.77 12.65
N SER A 285 -34.34 -47.18 12.66
CA SER A 285 -35.37 -46.60 11.77
C SER A 285 -35.53 -45.10 12.03
N HIS A 286 -35.42 -44.29 10.96
CA HIS A 286 -35.43 -42.81 11.04
C HIS A 286 -34.27 -42.21 11.86
N ASP A 287 -33.08 -42.79 11.75
CA ASP A 287 -31.84 -42.19 12.25
C ASP A 287 -31.56 -40.83 11.58
N PRO A 288 -31.49 -39.72 12.33
CA PRO A 288 -31.24 -38.39 11.78
C PRO A 288 -29.93 -38.31 10.98
N ILE A 289 -28.89 -39.05 11.40
CA ILE A 289 -27.58 -39.05 10.73
C ILE A 289 -27.73 -39.61 9.32
N ALA A 290 -28.33 -40.80 9.19
CA ALA A 290 -28.55 -41.45 7.90
C ALA A 290 -29.37 -40.58 6.93
N LEU A 291 -30.33 -39.80 7.45
CA LEU A 291 -31.22 -38.96 6.66
C LEU A 291 -30.56 -37.65 6.17
N SER A 292 -29.75 -36.99 7.00
CA SER A 292 -29.34 -35.59 6.73
C SER A 292 -27.85 -35.42 6.43
N ARG A 293 -27.00 -36.37 6.83
CA ARG A 293 -25.54 -36.26 6.72
C ARG A 293 -25.07 -36.04 5.27
N GLY A 294 -25.65 -36.76 4.31
CA GLY A 294 -25.27 -36.64 2.89
C GLY A 294 -25.46 -35.22 2.35
N THR A 295 -26.60 -34.60 2.65
CA THR A 295 -26.93 -33.23 2.23
C THR A 295 -25.98 -32.20 2.85
N LEU A 296 -25.64 -32.35 4.14
CA LEU A 296 -24.69 -31.46 4.81
C LEU A 296 -23.28 -31.63 4.26
N GLU A 297 -22.86 -32.86 3.94
CA GLU A 297 -21.55 -33.12 3.35
C GLU A 297 -21.40 -32.48 1.95
N GLU A 298 -22.45 -32.55 1.14
CA GLU A 298 -22.51 -31.91 -0.18
C GLU A 298 -22.48 -30.38 -0.07
N ARG A 299 -23.25 -29.78 0.87
CA ARG A 299 -23.19 -28.34 1.14
C ARG A 299 -21.80 -27.91 1.57
N ALA A 300 -21.19 -28.58 2.55
CA ALA A 300 -19.86 -28.24 3.03
C ALA A 300 -18.80 -28.34 1.92
N LEU A 301 -18.91 -29.35 1.03
CA LEU A 301 -18.02 -29.47 -0.13
C LEU A 301 -18.22 -28.34 -1.14
N THR A 302 -19.46 -27.92 -1.36
CA THR A 302 -19.80 -26.84 -2.30
C THR A 302 -19.27 -25.50 -1.80
N LEU A 303 -19.44 -25.18 -0.53
CA LEU A 303 -18.85 -23.98 0.10
C LEU A 303 -17.32 -24.02 0.00
N LEU A 304 -16.69 -25.13 0.38
CA LEU A 304 -15.23 -25.27 0.27
C LEU A 304 -14.72 -25.07 -1.17
N LYS A 305 -15.42 -25.60 -2.18
CA LYS A 305 -15.09 -25.36 -3.60
C LYS A 305 -15.24 -23.89 -3.97
N THR A 306 -16.31 -23.23 -3.54
CA THR A 306 -16.55 -21.80 -3.81
C THR A 306 -15.48 -20.93 -3.17
N LEU A 307 -15.13 -21.18 -1.91
CA LEU A 307 -14.06 -20.49 -1.20
C LEU A 307 -12.71 -20.65 -1.91
N ILE A 308 -12.31 -21.89 -2.23
CA ILE A 308 -11.02 -22.17 -2.88
C ILE A 308 -10.95 -21.50 -4.25
N THR A 309 -11.98 -21.65 -5.09
CA THR A 309 -11.98 -21.12 -6.47
C THR A 309 -11.87 -19.60 -6.51
N ASN A 310 -12.40 -18.88 -5.50
CA ASN A 310 -12.31 -17.43 -5.40
C ASN A 310 -11.09 -16.92 -4.60
N SER A 311 -10.37 -17.80 -3.90
CA SER A 311 -9.25 -17.41 -3.03
C SER A 311 -7.91 -17.20 -3.75
N MET A 312 -7.80 -17.51 -5.04
CA MET A 312 -6.56 -17.30 -5.79
C MET A 312 -6.49 -15.88 -6.36
N VAL A 313 -5.46 -15.15 -5.95
CA VAL A 313 -5.22 -13.76 -6.37
C VAL A 313 -3.82 -13.57 -6.94
N VAL A 314 -3.68 -12.58 -7.81
CA VAL A 314 -2.37 -12.08 -8.24
C VAL A 314 -1.87 -11.12 -7.16
N GLU A 315 -1.04 -11.58 -6.23
CA GLU A 315 -0.49 -10.77 -5.14
C GLU A 315 0.48 -9.69 -5.65
N ARG A 316 1.36 -10.04 -6.60
CA ARG A 316 2.27 -9.10 -7.25
C ARG A 316 2.01 -9.10 -8.75
N GLN A 317 1.49 -7.97 -9.23
CA GLN A 317 1.22 -7.75 -10.64
C GLN A 317 2.52 -7.79 -11.47
N PRO A 318 2.45 -8.15 -12.77
CA PRO A 318 3.61 -8.24 -13.65
C PRO A 318 4.47 -6.96 -13.63
N CYS A 319 5.74 -7.10 -13.27
CA CYS A 319 6.66 -5.98 -13.15
C CYS A 319 8.08 -6.38 -13.57
N MET A 320 8.76 -5.49 -14.29
CA MET A 320 10.18 -5.65 -14.62
C MET A 320 11.05 -5.18 -13.45
N PRO A 321 11.99 -6.00 -12.93
CA PRO A 321 12.87 -5.58 -11.84
C PRO A 321 13.69 -4.31 -12.13
N THR A 322 13.98 -4.03 -13.41
CA THR A 322 14.68 -2.81 -13.85
C THR A 322 13.82 -1.55 -13.80
N GLN A 323 12.49 -1.68 -13.66
CA GLN A 323 11.52 -0.58 -13.73
C GLN A 323 10.38 -0.74 -12.71
N LEU A 324 10.75 -0.86 -11.42
CA LEU A 324 9.80 -1.07 -10.32
C LEU A 324 8.68 -0.03 -10.22
N GLN A 325 8.95 1.22 -10.62
CA GLN A 325 8.00 2.34 -10.58
C GLN A 325 6.91 2.28 -11.66
N ARG A 326 6.98 1.31 -12.58
CA ARG A 326 6.10 1.20 -13.75
C ARG A 326 5.62 -0.25 -13.94
N PRO A 327 4.86 -0.81 -12.96
CA PRO A 327 4.27 -2.14 -13.12
C PRO A 327 3.32 -2.17 -14.33
N LEU A 328 2.97 -3.36 -14.80
CA LEU A 328 2.05 -3.61 -15.92
C LEU A 328 2.53 -3.12 -17.30
N VAL A 329 3.66 -2.41 -17.40
CA VAL A 329 4.32 -2.16 -18.68
C VAL A 329 5.49 -3.11 -18.81
N LEU A 330 5.49 -3.94 -19.84
CA LEU A 330 6.51 -4.98 -20.07
C LEU A 330 7.22 -4.75 -21.39
N LYS A 331 8.56 -4.77 -21.38
CA LYS A 331 9.37 -4.70 -22.58
C LYS A 331 9.65 -6.10 -23.13
N THR A 332 9.50 -6.29 -24.44
CA THR A 332 9.87 -7.54 -25.11
C THR A 332 11.36 -7.87 -24.89
N GLY A 333 11.67 -9.15 -24.69
CA GLY A 333 13.04 -9.59 -24.42
C GLY A 333 13.58 -9.23 -23.02
N VAL A 334 12.82 -8.54 -22.16
CA VAL A 334 13.23 -8.22 -20.79
C VAL A 334 12.53 -9.13 -19.79
N LEU A 335 13.27 -9.54 -18.76
CA LEU A 335 12.77 -10.38 -17.68
C LEU A 335 11.77 -9.62 -16.82
N PHE A 336 10.68 -10.29 -16.45
CA PHE A 336 9.72 -9.78 -15.48
C PHE A 336 9.38 -10.83 -14.43
N THR A 337 8.76 -10.34 -13.34
CA THR A 337 8.32 -11.16 -12.22
C THR A 337 6.84 -10.93 -11.95
N LEU A 338 6.18 -11.96 -11.42
CA LEU A 338 4.81 -11.89 -10.90
C LEU A 338 4.64 -12.94 -9.80
N LYS A 339 3.65 -12.75 -8.94
CA LYS A 339 3.36 -13.66 -7.83
C LYS A 339 1.87 -13.87 -7.68
N VAL A 340 1.45 -15.12 -7.61
CA VAL A 340 0.08 -15.51 -7.24
C VAL A 340 0.08 -16.10 -5.85
N ARG A 341 -1.01 -15.91 -5.11
CA ARG A 341 -1.20 -16.39 -3.74
C ARG A 341 -2.59 -17.01 -3.61
N LEU A 342 -2.67 -18.10 -2.86
CA LEU A 342 -3.91 -18.68 -2.38
C LEU A 342 -4.19 -18.12 -0.98
N LEU A 343 -5.35 -17.46 -0.82
CA LEU A 343 -5.74 -16.88 0.48
C LEU A 343 -6.18 -17.95 1.48
N VAL A 344 -6.54 -19.15 1.02
CA VAL A 344 -6.80 -20.30 1.88
C VAL A 344 -5.47 -21.00 2.18
N LYS A 345 -4.95 -20.83 3.40
CA LYS A 345 -3.68 -21.42 3.85
C LYS A 345 -3.93 -22.66 4.71
N LEU A 346 -4.18 -23.79 4.05
CA LEU A 346 -4.41 -25.09 4.71
C LEU A 346 -3.23 -26.03 4.49
N GLN A 347 -2.72 -26.66 5.55
CA GLN A 347 -1.52 -27.53 5.50
C GLN A 347 -1.71 -28.71 4.54
N GLU A 348 -2.94 -29.20 4.44
CA GLU A 348 -3.35 -30.29 3.55
C GLU A 348 -3.17 -29.95 2.07
N PHE A 349 -3.03 -28.66 1.72
CA PHE A 349 -2.87 -28.21 0.34
C PHE A 349 -1.41 -27.94 -0.03
N ASN A 350 -0.47 -28.08 0.91
CA ASN A 350 0.95 -27.82 0.63
C ASN A 350 1.46 -28.78 -0.47
N HIS A 351 2.07 -28.21 -1.51
CA HIS A 351 2.51 -28.91 -2.72
C HIS A 351 1.41 -29.59 -3.57
N MET A 352 0.13 -29.38 -3.24
CA MET A 352 -1.00 -29.98 -3.96
C MET A 352 -1.57 -29.08 -5.07
N VAL A 353 -1.20 -27.79 -5.07
CA VAL A 353 -1.68 -26.82 -6.05
C VAL A 353 -0.63 -26.60 -7.13
N ARG A 354 -0.97 -26.95 -8.37
CA ARG A 354 -0.14 -26.69 -9.55
C ARG A 354 -0.71 -25.49 -10.30
N VAL A 355 0.14 -24.50 -10.59
CA VAL A 355 -0.25 -23.28 -11.30
C VAL A 355 0.50 -23.20 -12.62
N LYS A 356 -0.22 -22.91 -13.70
CA LYS A 356 0.31 -22.65 -15.03
C LYS A 356 -0.01 -21.22 -15.44
N VAL A 357 0.98 -20.49 -15.96
CA VAL A 357 0.78 -19.16 -16.51
C VAL A 357 0.59 -19.22 -18.03
N CYS A 358 -0.48 -18.57 -18.50
CA CYS A 358 -0.86 -18.42 -19.90
C CYS A 358 -1.02 -16.93 -20.23
N CYS A 359 -0.80 -16.50 -21.48
CA CYS A 359 -1.06 -15.12 -21.91
C CYS A 359 -2.18 -15.12 -22.97
N LEU A 360 -3.26 -14.39 -22.71
CA LEU A 360 -4.41 -14.30 -23.62
C LEU A 360 -4.33 -12.99 -24.44
N HIS A 361 -4.08 -13.05 -25.76
CA HIS A 361 -4.63 -12.16 -26.83
C HIS A 361 -3.93 -12.26 -28.20
N PHE A 362 -4.53 -11.63 -29.24
CA PHE A 362 -4.24 -11.58 -30.70
C PHE A 362 -2.79 -11.68 -31.22
N ARG A 363 -1.79 -11.33 -30.42
CA ARG A 363 -0.37 -11.56 -30.76
C ARG A 363 0.07 -12.81 -30.01
N LYS A 364 0.47 -13.85 -30.73
CA LYS A 364 1.00 -15.08 -30.14
C LYS A 364 2.34 -14.74 -29.46
N PHE A 365 2.26 -14.38 -28.19
CA PHE A 365 3.43 -14.20 -27.36
C PHE A 365 3.72 -15.48 -26.61
N ASN A 366 4.96 -15.95 -26.71
CA ASN A 366 5.41 -17.08 -25.91
C ASN A 366 5.98 -16.55 -24.60
N ILE A 367 5.56 -17.19 -23.50
CA ILE A 367 6.24 -17.04 -22.21
C ILE A 367 7.43 -17.98 -22.25
N LEU A 368 8.64 -17.41 -22.26
CA LEU A 368 9.87 -18.16 -22.08
C LEU A 368 10.21 -18.19 -20.59
N GLY A 369 10.57 -19.36 -20.08
CA GLY A 369 10.85 -19.61 -18.66
C GLY A 369 9.99 -20.73 -18.06
N THR A 370 9.96 -20.82 -16.74
CA THR A 370 9.18 -21.82 -15.99
C THR A 370 7.69 -21.44 -15.99
N ALA A 371 6.94 -21.90 -16.99
CA ALA A 371 5.52 -21.58 -17.14
C ALA A 371 4.59 -22.33 -16.17
N MET A 372 5.10 -23.30 -15.41
CA MET A 372 4.35 -24.05 -14.43
C MET A 372 5.10 -24.10 -13.10
N LYS A 373 4.42 -23.84 -11.99
CA LYS A 373 4.99 -23.87 -10.65
C LYS A 373 4.01 -24.49 -9.66
N VAL A 374 4.54 -25.24 -8.70
CA VAL A 374 3.76 -25.77 -7.58
C VAL A 374 3.75 -24.72 -6.47
N MET A 375 2.59 -24.44 -5.87
CA MET A 375 2.52 -23.58 -4.68
C MET A 375 3.11 -24.33 -3.48
N ASN A 376 3.96 -23.64 -2.74
CA ASN A 376 4.57 -24.13 -1.50
C ASN A 376 4.23 -23.20 -0.35
N MET A 377 4.20 -23.76 0.86
CA MET A 377 4.21 -22.95 2.08
C MET A 377 5.64 -22.49 2.39
N GLU A 378 5.88 -21.19 2.31
CA GLU A 378 7.07 -20.55 2.89
C GLU A 378 6.65 -19.80 4.15
N GLU A 379 7.39 -19.98 5.26
CA GLU A 379 7.03 -19.54 6.62
C GLU A 379 6.64 -18.05 6.70
N SER A 380 7.22 -17.20 5.85
CA SER A 380 6.97 -15.75 5.83
C SER A 380 6.01 -15.26 4.73
N ILE A 381 5.59 -16.12 3.80
CA ILE A 381 4.97 -15.72 2.51
C ILE A 381 3.57 -16.34 2.31
N GLY A 382 3.24 -17.42 3.00
CA GLY A 382 1.99 -18.17 2.81
C GLY A 382 2.03 -19.05 1.55
N MET A 383 0.88 -19.57 1.13
CA MET A 383 0.73 -20.43 -0.06
C MET A 383 0.82 -19.60 -1.34
N ALA A 384 1.98 -19.57 -1.99
CA ALA A 384 2.19 -18.74 -3.17
C ALA A 384 3.02 -19.43 -4.26
N ALA A 385 2.87 -18.95 -5.49
CA ALA A 385 3.75 -19.29 -6.61
C ALA A 385 4.30 -18.00 -7.24
N GLU A 386 5.60 -17.77 -7.05
CA GLU A 386 6.31 -16.67 -7.68
C GLU A 386 6.96 -17.12 -9.00
N PHE A 387 6.60 -16.47 -10.10
CA PHE A 387 7.21 -16.70 -11.40
C PHE A 387 8.25 -15.61 -11.64
N ARG A 388 9.52 -16.02 -11.68
CA ARG A 388 10.65 -15.15 -11.99
C ARG A 388 11.20 -15.48 -13.37
N HIS A 389 11.89 -14.52 -13.97
CA HIS A 389 12.61 -14.71 -15.23
C HIS A 389 11.73 -15.07 -16.42
N LEU A 390 10.48 -14.60 -16.43
CA LEU A 390 9.62 -14.73 -17.60
C LEU A 390 10.06 -13.73 -18.67
N VAL A 391 10.12 -14.15 -19.92
CA VAL A 391 10.36 -13.28 -21.08
C VAL A 391 9.21 -13.42 -22.07
N LYS A 392 8.87 -12.31 -22.73
CA LYS A 392 7.82 -12.23 -23.75
C LYS A 392 8.44 -11.96 -25.12
N GLU A 393 8.24 -12.86 -26.08
CA GLU A 393 8.66 -12.72 -27.49
C GLU A 393 7.46 -12.59 -28.45
N GLU A 394 7.55 -11.65 -29.39
CA GLU A 394 6.49 -11.36 -30.36
C GLU A 394 6.63 -12.22 -31.63
N LYS A 395 5.61 -13.02 -31.96
CA LYS A 395 5.51 -13.71 -33.25
C LYS A 395 4.48 -12.99 -34.13
N THR A 396 4.85 -11.91 -34.83
CA THR A 396 4.35 -11.45 -36.17
C THR A 396 4.53 -9.94 -36.42
N ASP A 397 4.98 -9.61 -37.64
CA ASP A 397 5.14 -8.25 -38.20
C ASP A 397 3.81 -7.67 -38.72
N THR A 398 2.92 -7.22 -37.84
CA THR A 398 1.84 -6.30 -38.27
C THR A 398 1.86 -4.99 -37.47
N PRO A 399 2.17 -3.86 -38.13
CA PRO A 399 2.18 -2.55 -37.49
C PRO A 399 0.77 -1.98 -37.50
N SER A 400 -0.05 -2.26 -36.47
CA SER A 400 -1.30 -1.51 -36.25
C SER A 400 -1.79 -1.53 -34.79
N PHE A 401 -1.99 -0.31 -34.29
CA PHE A 401 -2.42 0.16 -32.96
C PHE A 401 -1.36 0.08 -31.82
N ARG A 402 -0.83 1.26 -31.44
CA ARG A 402 0.32 1.44 -30.52
C ARG A 402 0.08 1.12 -29.03
N PHE A 403 -1.12 0.72 -28.60
CA PHE A 403 -1.42 0.52 -27.17
C PHE A 403 -2.47 -0.59 -26.95
N LYS A 404 -2.19 -1.82 -27.43
CA LYS A 404 -3.05 -2.97 -27.14
C LYS A 404 -2.77 -3.49 -25.74
N LEU A 405 -3.85 -3.77 -25.01
CA LEU A 405 -3.78 -4.38 -23.69
C LEU A 405 -3.69 -5.91 -23.83
N HIS A 406 -2.98 -6.54 -22.91
CA HIS A 406 -2.92 -8.00 -22.75
C HIS A 406 -3.17 -8.37 -21.29
N SER A 407 -3.42 -9.64 -20.99
CA SER A 407 -3.44 -10.13 -19.60
C SER A 407 -2.77 -11.49 -19.49
N PHE A 408 -2.32 -11.82 -18.28
CA PHE A 408 -1.91 -13.17 -17.93
C PHE A 408 -3.06 -13.87 -17.21
N THR A 409 -3.29 -15.12 -17.58
CA THR A 409 -4.21 -16.03 -16.89
C THR A 409 -3.38 -17.06 -16.16
N PHE A 410 -3.77 -17.35 -14.93
CA PHE A 410 -3.17 -18.37 -14.10
C PHE A 410 -4.20 -19.48 -13.93
N GLU A 411 -3.95 -20.61 -14.58
CA GLU A 411 -4.75 -21.82 -14.46
C GLU A 411 -4.16 -22.63 -13.31
N ALA A 412 -4.97 -22.92 -12.28
CA ALA A 412 -4.56 -23.72 -11.15
C ALA A 412 -5.42 -24.97 -11.01
N GLU A 413 -4.77 -26.05 -10.60
CA GLU A 413 -5.38 -27.33 -10.30
C GLU A 413 -4.96 -27.76 -8.88
N LEU A 414 -5.95 -28.01 -8.03
CA LEU A 414 -5.79 -28.61 -6.70
C LEU A 414 -6.25 -30.06 -6.76
N CYS A 415 -5.33 -30.98 -6.47
CA CYS A 415 -5.62 -32.40 -6.32
C CYS A 415 -5.56 -32.79 -4.84
N TRP A 416 -6.72 -32.96 -4.19
CA TRP A 416 -6.80 -33.22 -2.76
C TRP A 416 -7.88 -34.26 -2.44
N SER A 417 -7.53 -35.32 -1.70
CA SER A 417 -8.46 -36.35 -1.22
C SER A 417 -9.34 -36.99 -2.33
N GLY A 418 -8.79 -37.19 -3.53
CA GLY A 418 -9.52 -37.72 -4.70
C GLY A 418 -10.39 -36.70 -5.44
N LEU A 419 -10.44 -35.45 -4.95
CA LEU A 419 -11.09 -34.32 -5.62
C LEU A 419 -10.08 -33.57 -6.49
N VAL A 420 -10.53 -33.15 -7.68
CA VAL A 420 -9.79 -32.21 -8.54
C VAL A 420 -10.61 -30.93 -8.64
N ILE A 421 -10.05 -29.82 -8.16
CA ILE A 421 -10.64 -28.48 -8.27
C ILE A 421 -9.78 -27.65 -9.22
N ASN A 422 -10.41 -27.16 -10.29
CA ASN A 422 -9.78 -26.24 -11.24
C ASN A 422 -10.28 -24.82 -10.97
N PHE A 423 -9.36 -23.86 -10.98
CA PHE A 423 -9.69 -22.45 -10.81
C PHE A 423 -8.70 -21.57 -11.56
N GLU A 424 -9.14 -20.36 -11.92
CA GLU A 424 -8.30 -19.40 -12.63
C GLU A 424 -8.33 -18.02 -11.98
N THR A 425 -7.25 -17.27 -12.16
CA THR A 425 -7.21 -15.84 -11.86
C THR A 425 -6.48 -15.10 -12.97
N THR A 426 -6.66 -13.79 -13.07
CA THR A 426 -6.04 -12.99 -14.14
C THR A 426 -5.31 -11.78 -13.58
N SER A 427 -4.20 -11.41 -14.21
CA SER A 427 -3.51 -10.16 -13.92
C SER A 427 -4.36 -8.97 -14.35
N LEU A 428 -4.04 -7.78 -13.83
CA LEU A 428 -4.49 -6.55 -14.45
C LEU A 428 -3.95 -6.45 -15.89
N PRO A 429 -4.63 -5.69 -16.75
CA PRO A 429 -4.17 -5.51 -18.11
C PRO A 429 -2.79 -4.85 -18.18
N ILE A 430 -1.97 -5.38 -19.08
CA ILE A 430 -0.59 -4.96 -19.31
C ILE A 430 -0.44 -4.32 -20.68
N VAL A 431 0.56 -3.45 -20.82
CA VAL A 431 1.03 -2.92 -22.10
C VAL A 431 2.37 -3.54 -22.44
N VAL A 432 2.52 -4.00 -23.67
CA VAL A 432 3.79 -4.54 -24.17
C VAL A 432 4.48 -3.50 -25.04
N ILE A 433 5.75 -3.23 -24.77
CA ILE A 433 6.58 -2.27 -25.51
C ILE A 433 7.79 -2.96 -26.12
N SER A 434 8.32 -2.42 -27.22
CA SER A 434 9.54 -2.92 -27.87
C SER A 434 10.76 -2.07 -27.47
N ASN A 435 10.55 -0.76 -27.23
CA ASN A 435 11.58 0.19 -26.87
C ASN A 435 11.22 0.94 -25.58
N VAL A 436 12.23 1.27 -24.77
CA VAL A 436 12.08 2.06 -23.52
C VAL A 436 11.50 3.45 -23.78
N SER A 437 11.71 4.02 -24.97
CA SER A 437 11.09 5.30 -25.36
C SER A 437 9.56 5.27 -25.37
N GLN A 438 8.94 4.09 -25.41
CA GLN A 438 7.49 3.91 -25.35
C GLN A 438 6.96 3.81 -23.92
N LEU A 439 7.84 3.65 -22.92
CA LEU A 439 7.47 3.46 -21.52
C LEU A 439 6.56 4.59 -21.00
N PRO A 440 6.82 5.89 -21.24
CA PRO A 440 5.94 6.97 -20.79
C PRO A 440 4.51 6.81 -21.31
N CYS A 441 4.34 6.53 -22.60
CA CYS A 441 3.03 6.37 -23.21
C CYS A 441 2.34 5.06 -22.76
N GLY A 442 3.09 3.97 -22.62
CA GLY A 442 2.55 2.72 -22.09
C GLY A 442 2.06 2.89 -20.65
N TRP A 443 2.80 3.63 -19.83
CA TRP A 443 2.39 3.95 -18.47
C TRP A 443 1.14 4.82 -18.41
N ALA A 444 0.99 5.80 -19.30
CA ALA A 444 -0.25 6.56 -19.40
C ALA A 444 -1.47 5.69 -19.67
N SER A 445 -1.34 4.69 -20.55
CA SER A 445 -2.42 3.72 -20.79
C SER A 445 -2.74 2.91 -19.53
N ILE A 446 -1.72 2.48 -18.78
CA ILE A 446 -1.92 1.77 -17.51
C ILE A 446 -2.64 2.66 -16.48
N MET A 447 -2.21 3.91 -16.30
CA MET A 447 -2.90 4.85 -15.41
C MET A 447 -4.36 5.06 -15.82
N TRP A 448 -4.61 5.35 -17.09
CA TRP A 448 -5.96 5.62 -17.58
C TRP A 448 -6.91 4.44 -17.41
N TYR A 449 -6.43 3.24 -17.72
CA TYR A 449 -7.18 2.01 -17.52
C TYR A 449 -7.57 1.83 -16.05
N ASN A 450 -6.55 1.89 -15.18
CA ASN A 450 -6.73 1.54 -13.77
C ASN A 450 -7.48 2.62 -12.98
N MET A 451 -7.51 3.86 -13.44
CA MET A 451 -8.40 4.89 -12.87
C MET A 451 -9.88 4.54 -13.09
N LEU A 452 -10.25 4.07 -14.28
CA LEU A 452 -11.63 4.09 -14.77
C LEU A 452 -12.36 2.75 -14.71
N THR A 453 -11.65 1.62 -14.74
CA THR A 453 -12.29 0.30 -14.72
C THR A 453 -11.49 -0.71 -13.91
N SER A 454 -12.18 -1.61 -13.21
CA SER A 454 -11.61 -2.75 -12.50
C SER A 454 -11.74 -4.06 -13.27
N GLU A 455 -12.30 -4.03 -14.49
CA GLU A 455 -12.47 -5.23 -15.30
C GLU A 455 -11.11 -5.74 -15.81
N PRO A 456 -10.73 -7.01 -15.61
CA PRO A 456 -9.42 -7.49 -16.05
C PRO A 456 -9.37 -7.91 -17.53
N LYS A 457 -10.53 -8.06 -18.19
CA LYS A 457 -10.65 -8.63 -19.55
C LYS A 457 -11.11 -7.63 -20.63
N ASN A 458 -11.31 -6.35 -20.29
CA ASN A 458 -11.66 -5.32 -21.27
C ASN A 458 -10.42 -4.83 -22.05
N LEU A 459 -9.91 -5.67 -22.95
CA LEU A 459 -8.68 -5.43 -23.69
C LEU A 459 -8.86 -4.48 -24.90
N SER A 460 -10.12 -4.18 -25.26
CA SER A 460 -10.52 -3.22 -26.29
C SER A 460 -10.81 -1.80 -25.73
N PHE A 461 -10.50 -1.54 -24.46
CA PHE A 461 -10.78 -0.27 -23.77
C PHE A 461 -10.37 0.99 -24.54
N PHE A 462 -9.21 0.99 -25.20
CA PHE A 462 -8.72 2.15 -25.95
C PHE A 462 -9.33 2.34 -27.35
N VAL A 463 -10.30 1.50 -27.76
CA VAL A 463 -11.10 1.73 -28.97
C VAL A 463 -11.99 2.96 -28.78
N SER A 464 -12.61 3.09 -27.60
CA SER A 464 -13.42 4.25 -27.21
C SER A 464 -13.15 4.59 -25.74
N PRO A 465 -12.00 5.22 -25.44
CA PRO A 465 -11.58 5.44 -24.06
C PRO A 465 -12.50 6.45 -23.35
N PRO A 466 -13.05 6.12 -22.18
CA PRO A 466 -13.86 7.04 -21.40
C PRO A 466 -13.06 8.25 -20.92
N SER A 467 -13.76 9.34 -20.63
CA SER A 467 -13.19 10.50 -19.94
C SER A 467 -13.05 10.19 -18.45
N VAL A 468 -12.13 10.88 -17.79
CA VAL A 468 -11.92 10.80 -16.33
C VAL A 468 -12.27 12.12 -15.68
N SER A 469 -12.81 12.10 -14.47
CA SER A 469 -13.02 13.34 -13.72
C SER A 469 -11.69 13.96 -13.30
N TRP A 470 -11.65 15.29 -13.19
CA TRP A 470 -10.46 16.01 -12.74
C TRP A 470 -10.06 15.62 -11.32
N GLY A 471 -11.02 15.40 -10.42
CA GLY A 471 -10.76 14.95 -9.06
C GLY A 471 -9.92 13.67 -9.05
N GLN A 472 -10.33 12.64 -9.80
CA GLN A 472 -9.58 11.39 -9.92
C GLN A 472 -8.21 11.58 -10.58
N LEU A 473 -8.14 12.32 -11.69
CA LEU A 473 -6.88 12.52 -12.40
C LEU A 473 -5.87 13.33 -11.58
N SER A 474 -6.32 14.36 -10.88
CA SER A 474 -5.48 15.23 -10.06
C SER A 474 -4.83 14.47 -8.90
N GLU A 475 -5.58 13.56 -8.27
CA GLU A 475 -5.06 12.67 -7.24
C GLU A 475 -3.99 11.73 -7.80
N VAL A 476 -4.26 11.07 -8.93
CA VAL A 476 -3.29 10.16 -9.58
C VAL A 476 -2.05 10.90 -10.06
N LEU A 477 -2.19 12.13 -10.56
CA LEU A 477 -1.05 12.98 -10.89
C LEU A 477 -0.20 13.25 -9.66
N SER A 478 -0.81 13.59 -8.52
CA SER A 478 -0.09 13.78 -7.25
C SER A 478 0.69 12.52 -6.83
N TRP A 479 0.07 11.34 -6.98
CA TRP A 479 0.72 10.06 -6.72
C TRP A 479 1.95 9.80 -7.61
N GLN A 480 1.97 10.30 -8.84
CA GLN A 480 3.15 10.16 -9.70
C GLN A 480 4.37 10.91 -9.15
N PHE A 481 4.15 12.00 -8.42
CA PHE A 481 5.22 12.74 -7.73
C PHE A 481 5.60 12.07 -6.43
N SER A 482 4.64 11.70 -5.57
CA SER A 482 4.92 11.09 -4.26
C SER A 482 5.47 9.66 -4.35
N SER A 483 5.30 8.96 -5.46
CA SER A 483 5.92 7.63 -5.67
C SER A 483 7.40 7.70 -6.09
N ILE A 484 7.89 8.87 -6.48
CA ILE A 484 9.28 9.10 -6.93
C ILE A 484 10.04 9.99 -5.94
N THR A 485 9.32 10.82 -5.19
CA THR A 485 9.82 11.88 -4.31
C THR A 485 9.12 11.82 -2.96
N LYS A 486 9.59 12.56 -1.95
CA LYS A 486 8.98 12.56 -0.61
C LYS A 486 7.66 13.32 -0.52
N ARG A 487 7.22 14.00 -1.59
CA ARG A 487 5.97 14.76 -1.61
C ARG A 487 5.25 14.75 -2.96
N GLY A 488 3.93 14.82 -2.90
CA GLY A 488 3.06 14.98 -4.06
C GLY A 488 2.91 16.43 -4.52
N LEU A 489 1.82 16.66 -5.26
CA LEU A 489 1.39 17.98 -5.71
C LEU A 489 0.43 18.62 -4.71
N ASN A 490 0.59 19.92 -4.46
CA ASN A 490 -0.32 20.69 -3.62
C ASN A 490 -1.50 21.29 -4.42
N SER A 491 -2.46 21.89 -3.72
CA SER A 491 -3.67 22.45 -4.34
C SER A 491 -3.38 23.53 -5.40
N GLU A 492 -2.37 24.37 -5.20
CA GLU A 492 -2.02 25.42 -6.16
C GLU A 492 -1.41 24.84 -7.43
N GLN A 493 -0.51 23.88 -7.29
CA GLN A 493 0.12 23.15 -8.39
C GLN A 493 -0.93 22.39 -9.20
N LEU A 494 -1.86 21.70 -8.52
CA LEU A 494 -2.97 21.00 -9.15
C LEU A 494 -3.89 21.99 -9.88
N SER A 495 -4.25 23.12 -9.27
CA SER A 495 -5.07 24.14 -9.93
C SER A 495 -4.46 24.62 -11.25
N MET A 496 -3.13 24.87 -11.28
CA MET A 496 -2.43 25.24 -12.51
C MET A 496 -2.50 24.14 -13.58
N LEU A 497 -2.32 22.87 -13.20
CA LEU A 497 -2.44 21.73 -14.12
C LEU A 497 -3.87 21.56 -14.64
N GLY A 498 -4.86 21.75 -13.78
CA GLY A 498 -6.28 21.76 -14.13
C GLY A 498 -6.61 22.86 -15.14
N HIS A 499 -6.13 24.09 -14.90
CA HIS A 499 -6.22 25.19 -15.86
C HIS A 499 -5.63 24.83 -17.22
N LYS A 500 -4.48 24.15 -17.23
CA LYS A 500 -3.79 23.77 -18.47
C LYS A 500 -4.55 22.72 -19.28
N LEU A 501 -5.27 21.80 -18.63
CA LEU A 501 -6.03 20.73 -19.29
C LEU A 501 -7.47 21.12 -19.67
N LEU A 502 -8.15 21.81 -18.76
CA LEU A 502 -9.59 22.09 -18.82
C LEU A 502 -9.91 23.56 -19.13
N GLY A 503 -8.95 24.45 -18.92
CA GLY A 503 -9.15 25.90 -19.00
C GLY A 503 -9.61 26.53 -17.67
N PRO A 504 -9.69 27.87 -17.60
CA PRO A 504 -9.94 28.62 -16.36
C PRO A 504 -11.32 28.40 -15.73
N LYS A 505 -12.33 27.97 -16.50
CA LYS A 505 -13.71 27.84 -16.02
C LYS A 505 -14.02 26.50 -15.34
N ALA A 506 -13.24 25.46 -15.63
CA ALA A 506 -13.54 24.07 -15.23
C ALA A 506 -12.44 23.43 -14.37
N SER A 507 -11.38 24.16 -14.02
CA SER A 507 -10.27 23.69 -13.18
C SER A 507 -10.63 23.49 -11.71
N ASN A 508 -11.63 24.25 -11.21
CA ASN A 508 -12.08 24.21 -9.83
C ASN A 508 -13.24 23.21 -9.62
N ASP A 509 -13.71 22.56 -10.69
CA ASP A 509 -14.77 21.55 -10.64
C ASP A 509 -14.13 20.15 -10.63
N PRO A 510 -14.21 19.40 -9.52
CA PRO A 510 -13.70 18.03 -9.44
C PRO A 510 -14.36 17.07 -10.44
N GLU A 511 -15.61 17.33 -10.85
CA GLU A 511 -16.37 16.47 -11.76
C GLU A 511 -16.11 16.79 -13.24
N ALA A 512 -15.33 17.84 -13.53
CA ALA A 512 -14.97 18.21 -14.88
C ALA A 512 -14.26 17.06 -15.62
N GLN A 513 -14.76 16.74 -16.80
CA GLN A 513 -14.32 15.56 -17.56
C GLN A 513 -13.10 15.87 -18.44
N VAL A 514 -12.05 15.08 -18.29
CA VAL A 514 -10.82 15.12 -19.08
C VAL A 514 -10.82 13.95 -20.08
N PRO A 515 -10.90 14.22 -21.39
CA PRO A 515 -10.81 13.17 -22.41
C PRO A 515 -9.38 12.62 -22.54
N TRP A 516 -9.25 11.32 -22.82
CA TRP A 516 -7.96 10.63 -23.08
C TRP A 516 -7.07 11.37 -24.09
N ASN A 517 -7.68 11.95 -25.13
CA ASN A 517 -6.94 12.65 -26.16
C ASN A 517 -6.19 13.86 -25.60
N LYS A 518 -6.83 14.68 -24.76
CA LYS A 518 -6.15 15.84 -24.14
C LYS A 518 -4.97 15.42 -23.26
N PHE A 519 -5.04 14.24 -22.66
CA PHE A 519 -3.97 13.70 -21.82
C PHE A 519 -2.81 13.12 -22.64
N CYS A 520 -3.09 12.30 -23.68
CA CYS A 520 -2.10 11.46 -24.34
C CYS A 520 -2.15 11.37 -25.89
N LYS A 521 -3.08 12.03 -26.57
CA LYS A 521 -3.05 12.21 -28.04
C LYS A 521 -3.05 13.70 -28.35
N GLY A 522 -1.87 14.26 -28.59
CA GLY A 522 -1.64 15.71 -28.63
C GLY A 522 -2.65 16.49 -29.47
N GLY A 523 -2.95 17.71 -29.05
CA GLY A 523 -3.66 18.69 -29.89
C GLY A 523 -2.74 19.23 -30.98
N SER A 524 -3.33 19.78 -32.04
CA SER A 524 -2.67 20.29 -33.25
C SER A 524 -1.67 21.44 -33.03
N GLU A 525 -1.62 22.04 -31.83
CA GLU A 525 -0.83 23.26 -31.57
C GLU A 525 0.47 23.05 -30.76
N ARG A 526 0.74 21.85 -30.22
CA ARG A 526 1.96 21.57 -29.44
C ARG A 526 2.65 20.28 -29.90
N ASN A 527 3.99 20.32 -29.97
CA ASN A 527 4.81 19.19 -30.44
C ASN A 527 4.85 17.96 -29.50
N PHE A 528 4.15 18.00 -28.35
CA PHE A 528 4.12 16.93 -27.35
C PHE A 528 2.79 16.89 -26.56
N THR A 529 2.52 15.77 -25.88
CA THR A 529 1.29 15.55 -25.09
C THR A 529 1.45 16.07 -23.66
N PHE A 530 0.33 16.35 -22.98
CA PHE A 530 0.36 16.75 -21.57
C PHE A 530 1.11 15.75 -20.69
N TRP A 531 0.84 14.45 -20.84
CA TRP A 531 1.52 13.44 -20.03
C TRP A 531 3.03 13.36 -20.31
N LEU A 532 3.48 13.44 -21.57
CA LEU A 532 4.91 13.40 -21.88
C LEU A 532 5.67 14.58 -21.27
N TRP A 533 5.01 15.73 -21.14
CA TRP A 533 5.57 16.89 -20.45
C TRP A 533 5.71 16.68 -18.94
N ILE A 534 4.67 16.15 -18.30
CA ILE A 534 4.72 15.79 -16.88
C ILE A 534 5.81 14.73 -16.63
N GLU A 535 5.92 13.73 -17.50
CA GLU A 535 6.94 12.69 -17.40
C GLU A 535 8.35 13.26 -17.56
N GLY A 536 8.56 14.17 -18.51
CA GLY A 536 9.82 14.89 -18.67
C GLY A 536 10.23 15.66 -17.41
N ILE A 537 9.26 16.31 -16.74
CA ILE A 537 9.47 17.00 -15.45
C ILE A 537 9.81 15.98 -14.34
N LEU A 538 9.08 14.87 -14.23
CA LEU A 538 9.37 13.84 -13.22
C LEU A 538 10.78 13.26 -13.39
N ASP A 539 11.22 13.00 -14.63
CA ASP A 539 12.58 12.52 -14.90
C ASP A 539 13.64 13.61 -14.61
N LEU A 540 13.33 14.89 -14.85
CA LEU A 540 14.19 16.02 -14.45
C LEU A 540 14.35 16.09 -12.93
N ILE A 541 13.24 15.98 -12.18
CA ILE A 541 13.25 15.99 -10.72
C ILE A 541 14.07 14.84 -10.19
N LYS A 542 13.75 13.62 -10.63
CA LYS A 542 14.41 12.39 -10.18
C LYS A 542 15.92 12.41 -10.36
N ARG A 543 16.41 13.00 -11.46
CA ARG A 543 17.85 13.00 -11.79
C ARG A 543 18.62 14.18 -11.20
N HIS A 544 18.00 15.35 -11.10
CA HIS A 544 18.74 16.59 -10.84
C HIS A 544 18.18 17.46 -9.71
N LEU A 545 16.91 17.31 -9.34
CA LEU A 545 16.22 18.27 -8.45
C LEU A 545 15.53 17.62 -7.24
N GLN A 546 15.76 16.34 -6.98
CA GLN A 546 15.01 15.58 -5.98
C GLN A 546 15.06 16.22 -4.59
N SER A 547 16.24 16.57 -4.09
CA SER A 547 16.40 17.20 -2.77
C SER A 547 15.73 18.57 -2.67
N LEU A 548 15.80 19.38 -3.73
CA LEU A 548 15.15 20.70 -3.79
C LEU A 548 13.63 20.60 -3.86
N TRP A 549 13.13 19.57 -4.56
CA TRP A 549 11.70 19.29 -4.64
C TRP A 549 11.18 18.80 -3.29
N ASP A 550 11.82 17.80 -2.70
CA ASP A 550 11.44 17.19 -1.42
C ASP A 550 11.31 18.23 -0.31
N ASP A 551 12.28 19.16 -0.23
CA ASP A 551 12.32 20.21 0.79
C ASP A 551 11.42 21.42 0.45
N GLY A 552 10.65 21.35 -0.64
CA GLY A 552 9.66 22.38 -1.00
C GLY A 552 10.24 23.69 -1.55
N CYS A 553 11.53 23.73 -1.91
CA CYS A 553 12.17 24.92 -2.47
C CYS A 553 11.69 25.25 -3.90
N ILE A 554 11.05 24.30 -4.58
CA ILE A 554 10.56 24.44 -5.95
C ILE A 554 9.03 24.62 -5.94
N MET A 555 8.57 25.79 -6.40
CA MET A 555 7.14 26.03 -6.63
C MET A 555 6.61 25.18 -7.79
N GLY A 556 7.39 25.03 -8.86
CA GLY A 556 7.15 24.05 -9.92
C GLY A 556 6.06 24.49 -10.89
N PHE A 557 4.78 24.22 -10.58
CA PHE A 557 3.65 24.44 -11.48
C PHE A 557 2.98 25.80 -11.23
N VAL A 558 3.46 26.82 -11.93
CA VAL A 558 2.90 28.19 -11.88
C VAL A 558 3.01 28.84 -13.26
N THR A 559 1.95 29.51 -13.71
CA THR A 559 1.93 30.17 -15.03
C THR A 559 2.80 31.43 -15.03
N LYS A 560 3.15 31.94 -16.21
CA LYS A 560 3.89 33.21 -16.34
C LYS A 560 3.12 34.38 -15.73
N GLU A 561 1.81 34.44 -15.97
CA GLU A 561 0.95 35.52 -15.48
C GLU A 561 0.85 35.49 -13.95
N ARG A 562 0.68 34.29 -13.36
CA ARG A 562 0.65 34.12 -11.91
C ARG A 562 2.01 34.40 -11.28
N THR A 563 3.09 34.00 -11.93
CA THR A 563 4.47 34.34 -11.50
C THR A 563 4.65 35.85 -11.42
N LYS A 564 4.22 36.59 -12.44
CA LYS A 564 4.26 38.06 -12.43
C LYS A 564 3.47 38.62 -11.25
N ALA A 565 2.22 38.17 -11.07
CA ALA A 565 1.37 38.62 -9.96
C ALA A 565 1.95 38.32 -8.57
N LEU A 566 2.59 37.16 -8.37
CA LEU A 566 3.20 36.78 -7.08
C LEU A 566 4.45 37.60 -6.76
N LEU A 567 5.20 38.02 -7.78
CA LEU A 567 6.46 38.74 -7.61
C LEU A 567 6.29 40.27 -7.64
N SER A 568 5.28 40.81 -8.32
CA SER A 568 5.12 42.26 -8.53
C SER A 568 5.03 43.10 -7.25
N ASN A 569 4.57 42.53 -6.13
CA ASN A 569 4.44 43.22 -4.84
C ASN A 569 5.50 42.76 -3.81
N LYS A 570 6.60 42.16 -4.28
CA LYS A 570 7.68 41.63 -3.42
C LYS A 570 8.94 42.48 -3.51
N ALA A 571 9.81 42.34 -2.52
CA ALA A 571 11.07 43.08 -2.48
C ALA A 571 11.95 42.76 -3.71
N PRO A 572 12.74 43.74 -4.20
CA PRO A 572 13.69 43.50 -5.28
C PRO A 572 14.63 42.33 -4.96
N GLY A 573 14.77 41.43 -5.93
CA GLY A 573 15.55 40.20 -5.82
C GLY A 573 14.81 39.02 -5.20
N THR A 574 13.52 39.15 -4.89
CA THR A 574 12.66 37.98 -4.61
C THR A 574 12.46 37.17 -5.89
N PHE A 575 12.65 35.85 -5.81
CA PHE A 575 12.56 34.93 -6.93
C PHE A 575 11.80 33.64 -6.60
N LEU A 576 11.36 32.93 -7.64
CA LEU A 576 10.76 31.61 -7.53
C LEU A 576 11.25 30.66 -8.63
N LEU A 577 11.20 29.35 -8.35
CA LEU A 577 11.58 28.28 -9.27
C LEU A 577 10.34 27.61 -9.86
N ARG A 578 10.26 27.50 -11.19
CA ARG A 578 9.12 26.89 -11.90
C ARG A 578 9.54 26.04 -13.09
N PHE A 579 8.72 25.07 -13.46
CA PHE A 579 8.96 24.25 -14.64
C PHE A 579 8.53 24.98 -15.92
N SER A 580 9.28 24.76 -17.00
CA SER A 580 8.95 25.29 -18.32
C SER A 580 7.73 24.57 -18.90
N GLU A 581 6.78 25.35 -19.39
CA GLU A 581 5.57 24.83 -20.05
C GLU A 581 5.77 24.49 -21.53
N SER A 582 6.90 24.89 -22.12
CA SER A 582 7.19 24.78 -23.56
C SER A 582 8.24 23.72 -23.91
N ASN A 583 8.90 23.12 -22.91
CA ASN A 583 9.92 22.10 -23.14
C ASN A 583 9.36 20.69 -22.90
N ARG A 584 9.44 19.83 -23.93
CA ARG A 584 8.96 18.45 -23.89
C ARG A 584 9.65 17.61 -22.81
N ASP A 585 10.97 17.72 -22.71
CA ASP A 585 11.81 16.79 -21.93
C ASP A 585 11.98 17.23 -20.47
N GLY A 586 11.23 18.26 -20.06
CA GLY A 586 11.32 18.90 -18.75
C GLY A 586 12.48 19.89 -18.69
N ALA A 587 12.18 21.10 -18.22
CA ALA A 587 13.19 22.11 -17.94
C ALA A 587 12.75 22.97 -16.74
N ILE A 588 13.69 23.50 -15.98
CA ILE A 588 13.45 24.40 -14.85
C ILE A 588 13.95 25.80 -15.18
N THR A 589 13.18 26.81 -14.81
CA THR A 589 13.55 28.23 -14.92
C THR A 589 13.29 28.91 -13.60
N PHE A 590 13.91 30.06 -13.40
CA PHE A 590 13.63 30.94 -12.29
C PHE A 590 13.26 32.33 -12.79
N SER A 591 12.37 32.97 -12.04
CA SER A 591 11.86 34.30 -12.31
C SER A 591 12.06 35.16 -11.07
N TRP A 592 12.51 36.41 -11.25
CA TRP A 592 12.77 37.34 -10.16
C TRP A 592 12.22 38.73 -10.49
N VAL A 593 11.96 39.54 -9.46
CA VAL A 593 11.52 40.93 -9.60
C VAL A 593 12.67 41.91 -9.37
N GLU A 594 12.76 42.91 -10.23
CA GLU A 594 13.58 44.10 -10.08
C GLU A 594 12.67 45.33 -10.11
N HIS A 595 13.01 46.38 -9.37
CA HIS A 595 12.29 47.65 -9.48
C HIS A 595 13.11 48.58 -10.38
N THR A 596 12.43 49.18 -11.35
CA THR A 596 13.05 50.19 -12.22
C THR A 596 13.30 51.49 -11.44
N LEU A 597 13.97 52.46 -12.07
CA LEU A 597 14.21 53.79 -11.49
C LEU A 597 12.91 54.53 -11.09
N ASN A 598 11.77 54.15 -11.68
CA ASN A 598 10.44 54.69 -11.38
C ASN A 598 9.67 53.85 -10.34
N ASP A 599 10.33 52.90 -9.68
CA ASP A 599 9.75 51.93 -8.72
C ASP A 599 8.67 51.01 -9.34
N GLU A 600 8.66 50.87 -10.67
CA GLU A 600 7.79 49.90 -11.34
C GLU A 600 8.42 48.49 -11.30
N PRO A 601 7.66 47.45 -10.89
CA PRO A 601 8.16 46.09 -10.78
C PRO A 601 8.29 45.42 -12.16
N GLN A 602 9.52 45.07 -12.54
CA GLN A 602 9.85 44.31 -13.73
C GLN A 602 10.22 42.87 -13.36
N VAL A 603 9.45 41.90 -13.86
CA VAL A 603 9.72 40.48 -13.64
C VAL A 603 10.54 39.92 -14.79
N ARG A 604 11.74 39.42 -14.49
CA ARG A 604 12.65 38.79 -15.44
C ARG A 604 12.63 37.27 -15.30
N SER A 605 13.00 36.55 -16.34
CA SER A 605 13.10 35.09 -16.34
C SER A 605 14.28 34.65 -17.19
N VAL A 606 14.96 33.58 -16.75
CA VAL A 606 16.03 32.96 -17.53
C VAL A 606 15.50 31.96 -18.55
N GLU A 607 16.29 31.70 -19.58
CA GLU A 607 16.06 30.55 -20.45
C GLU A 607 16.02 29.25 -19.61
N PRO A 608 15.03 28.36 -19.84
CA PRO A 608 14.91 27.15 -19.03
C PRO A 608 16.11 26.20 -19.14
N TYR A 609 16.65 25.79 -18.01
CA TYR A 609 17.70 24.78 -17.90
C TYR A 609 17.14 23.38 -18.06
N THR A 610 17.73 22.59 -18.95
CA THR A 610 17.37 21.19 -19.20
C THR A 610 18.34 20.25 -18.49
N LYS A 611 18.14 18.94 -18.66
CA LYS A 611 19.07 17.90 -18.18
C LYS A 611 20.49 18.12 -18.71
N LYS A 612 20.65 18.71 -19.91
CA LYS A 612 21.95 18.96 -20.52
C LYS A 612 22.77 19.94 -19.67
N GLU A 613 22.18 21.07 -19.29
CA GLU A 613 22.84 22.08 -18.47
C GLU A 613 23.00 21.59 -17.02
N LEU A 614 21.96 20.98 -16.46
CA LEU A 614 21.96 20.48 -15.07
C LEU A 614 22.89 19.28 -14.84
N SER A 615 23.32 18.59 -15.89
CA SER A 615 24.36 17.56 -15.81
C SER A 615 25.76 18.16 -15.70
N ALA A 616 25.96 19.39 -16.20
CA ALA A 616 27.24 20.07 -16.15
C ALA A 616 27.41 20.87 -14.85
N VAL A 617 26.36 21.57 -14.40
CA VAL A 617 26.36 22.38 -13.18
C VAL A 617 25.05 22.17 -12.43
N SER A 618 25.12 21.95 -11.10
CA SER A 618 23.93 21.77 -10.28
C SER A 618 23.07 23.04 -10.24
N LEU A 619 21.75 22.91 -10.11
CA LEU A 619 20.86 24.07 -9.98
C LEU A 619 21.24 24.97 -8.77
N PRO A 620 21.56 24.44 -7.57
CA PRO A 620 22.02 25.27 -6.46
C PRO A 620 23.26 26.10 -6.79
N ASP A 621 24.24 25.52 -7.50
CA ASP A 621 25.45 26.24 -7.90
C ASP A 621 25.18 27.28 -9.00
N ILE A 622 24.23 27.01 -9.90
CA ILE A 622 23.73 28.01 -10.87
C ILE A 622 23.14 29.18 -10.10
N LEU A 623 22.22 28.94 -9.14
CA LEU A 623 21.58 29.99 -8.34
C LEU A 623 22.58 30.77 -7.47
N ARG A 624 23.62 30.11 -6.95
CA ARG A 624 24.68 30.72 -6.15
C ARG A 624 25.54 31.68 -6.96
N ASN A 625 25.93 31.25 -8.16
CA ASN A 625 26.91 31.95 -8.99
C ASN A 625 26.26 32.79 -10.09
N TYR A 626 24.93 32.86 -10.15
CA TYR A 626 24.21 33.63 -11.16
C TYR A 626 24.57 35.11 -11.05
N ARG A 627 24.91 35.73 -12.18
CA ARG A 627 25.27 37.13 -12.29
C ARG A 627 24.63 37.72 -13.54
N VAL A 628 24.11 38.94 -13.44
CA VAL A 628 23.65 39.74 -14.58
C VAL A 628 24.38 41.07 -14.57
N MET A 629 24.58 41.65 -15.76
CA MET A 629 25.15 42.99 -15.88
C MET A 629 24.11 44.02 -15.43
N ALA A 630 24.40 44.75 -14.36
CA ALA A 630 23.58 45.88 -13.92
C ALA A 630 23.78 47.09 -14.85
N ALA A 631 22.97 48.14 -14.65
CA ALA A 631 22.96 49.35 -15.49
C ALA A 631 24.31 50.10 -15.53
N ASP A 632 25.20 49.84 -14.57
CA ASP A 632 26.55 50.39 -14.42
C ASP A 632 27.67 49.46 -14.96
N ASN A 633 27.31 48.38 -15.68
CA ASN A 633 28.21 47.33 -16.17
C ASN A 633 28.93 46.54 -15.07
N VAL A 634 28.43 46.55 -13.83
CA VAL A 634 28.95 45.69 -12.75
C VAL A 634 28.15 44.37 -12.73
N PRO A 635 28.82 43.19 -12.68
CA PRO A 635 28.12 41.92 -12.51
C PRO A 635 27.53 41.80 -11.10
N GLU A 636 26.20 41.82 -11.00
CA GLU A 636 25.48 41.73 -9.73
C GLU A 636 24.69 40.43 -9.60
N ASP A 637 24.44 40.03 -8.36
CA ASP A 637 23.56 38.91 -8.01
C ASP A 637 22.12 39.41 -7.87
N PRO A 638 21.22 39.10 -8.82
CA PRO A 638 19.84 39.55 -8.73
C PRO A 638 19.03 38.69 -7.76
N LEU A 639 19.52 37.52 -7.32
CA LEU A 639 18.76 36.54 -6.55
C LEU A 639 19.07 36.68 -5.06
N ARG A 640 18.12 37.23 -4.30
CA ARG A 640 18.30 37.52 -2.87
C ARG A 640 17.41 36.69 -1.97
N PHE A 641 16.12 36.59 -2.29
CA PHE A 641 15.12 35.93 -1.46
C PHE A 641 14.32 34.91 -2.26
N LEU A 642 14.25 33.66 -1.81
CA LEU A 642 13.30 32.68 -2.32
C LEU A 642 11.91 32.99 -1.75
N LEU A 643 10.90 33.01 -2.62
CA LEU A 643 9.51 33.20 -2.22
C LEU A 643 9.09 32.13 -1.16
N PRO A 644 8.41 32.49 -0.05
CA PRO A 644 7.81 33.79 0.25
C PRO A 644 8.81 34.89 0.58
N ASP A 645 9.72 34.70 1.55
CA ASP A 645 10.68 35.71 2.01
C ASP A 645 11.92 35.04 2.67
N THR A 646 12.41 33.91 2.13
CA THR A 646 13.55 33.16 2.68
C THR A 646 14.87 33.62 2.05
N PRO A 647 15.91 34.01 2.80
CA PRO A 647 17.22 34.32 2.24
C PRO A 647 17.76 33.19 1.35
N LYS A 648 18.37 33.53 0.21
CA LYS A 648 18.87 32.55 -0.76
C LYS A 648 19.82 31.53 -0.14
N ASP A 649 20.80 32.00 0.62
CA ASP A 649 21.78 31.10 1.24
C ASP A 649 21.12 30.22 2.31
N GLU A 650 20.17 30.74 3.08
CA GLU A 650 19.40 29.91 4.03
C GLU A 650 18.65 28.77 3.32
N ALA A 651 18.05 29.05 2.16
CA ALA A 651 17.31 28.06 1.39
C ALA A 651 18.22 27.02 0.70
N PHE A 652 19.38 27.43 0.18
CA PHE A 652 20.17 26.58 -0.73
C PHE A 652 21.57 26.17 -0.24
N GLN A 653 22.07 26.74 0.85
CA GLN A 653 23.45 26.52 1.32
C GLN A 653 23.79 25.06 1.55
N LYS A 654 22.83 24.27 2.06
CA LYS A 654 23.00 22.83 2.29
C LYS A 654 23.25 22.02 1.00
N TYR A 655 22.91 22.56 -0.17
CA TYR A 655 23.09 21.88 -1.47
C TYR A 655 24.24 22.44 -2.30
N TYR A 656 24.93 23.49 -1.84
CA TYR A 656 26.05 24.04 -2.58
C TYR A 656 27.19 23.02 -2.64
N SER A 657 27.81 22.92 -3.82
CA SER A 657 29.00 22.10 -3.98
C SER A 657 30.09 22.63 -3.06
N LYS A 658 30.67 21.74 -2.25
CA LYS A 658 31.86 22.07 -1.46
C LYS A 658 33.00 22.35 -2.44
N PRO A 659 33.81 23.41 -2.21
CA PRO A 659 34.97 23.65 -3.05
C PRO A 659 35.87 22.42 -2.99
N THR A 660 36.05 21.77 -4.14
CA THR A 660 37.05 20.71 -4.30
C THR A 660 38.38 21.42 -4.57
N ASP A 661 39.37 21.18 -3.70
CA ASP A 661 40.76 21.59 -3.89
C ASP A 661 41.35 20.88 -5.13
N SER A 662 40.97 21.30 -6.35
CA SER A 662 41.75 21.10 -7.59
C SER A 662 40.94 21.33 -8.89
N LYS A 663 39.97 22.25 -8.97
CA LYS A 663 39.57 22.80 -10.28
C LYS A 663 39.36 24.31 -10.16
N ALA A 664 40.12 25.02 -10.99
CA ALA A 664 40.12 26.47 -11.11
C ALA A 664 38.70 27.04 -11.08
N ARG A 665 38.55 28.20 -10.43
CA ARG A 665 37.39 29.10 -10.53
C ARG A 665 37.12 29.40 -12.01
N SER A 666 36.36 28.54 -12.69
CA SER A 666 35.63 28.96 -13.88
C SER A 666 34.46 29.79 -13.38
N GLN A 667 34.69 31.10 -13.23
CA GLN A 667 33.61 32.08 -13.27
C GLN A 667 32.94 31.90 -14.63
N PHE A 668 31.78 31.25 -14.65
CA PHE A 668 30.97 31.19 -15.85
C PHE A 668 30.33 32.56 -16.04
N PHE A 669 31.00 33.40 -16.83
CA PHE A 669 30.29 34.45 -17.54
C PHE A 669 29.36 33.74 -18.53
N PHE A 670 28.08 33.66 -18.21
CA PHE A 670 27.09 33.42 -19.25
C PHE A 670 27.11 34.66 -20.13
N GLU A 671 27.66 34.53 -21.35
CA GLU A 671 27.39 35.50 -22.40
C GLU A 671 25.87 35.71 -22.44
N PRO A 672 25.39 36.96 -22.41
CA PRO A 672 23.98 37.18 -22.55
C PRO A 672 23.61 36.79 -23.97
N LEU A 673 23.05 35.59 -24.15
CA LEU A 673 21.94 35.43 -25.08
C LEU A 673 20.78 36.25 -24.52
N LEU A 674 20.94 37.56 -24.66
CA LEU A 674 19.99 38.63 -24.46
C LEU A 674 18.90 38.44 -25.52
N LEU A 675 18.09 37.40 -25.35
CA LEU A 675 16.67 37.49 -25.69
C LEU A 675 15.95 37.71 -24.36
N ILE A 676 16.23 38.87 -23.74
CA ILE A 676 15.26 39.46 -22.82
C ILE A 676 14.02 39.73 -23.68
N PHE A 677 13.03 38.86 -23.57
CA PHE A 677 11.70 39.21 -24.01
C PHE A 677 11.18 40.24 -23.02
N GLU A 678 11.19 41.51 -23.40
CA GLU A 678 10.28 42.48 -22.82
C GLU A 678 8.86 41.96 -23.04
N CYS A 679 8.10 41.80 -21.96
CA CYS A 679 6.67 41.57 -22.04
C CYS A 679 6.01 42.82 -22.62
N HIS A 680 5.92 42.91 -23.94
CA HIS A 680 4.93 43.76 -24.59
C HIS A 680 3.60 43.00 -24.72
N SER A 681 2.56 43.78 -24.46
CA SER A 681 1.16 43.43 -24.18
C SER A 681 0.47 42.49 -25.15
#